data_AF-A0A017HTJ0-F1
#
_entry.id   AF-A0A017HTJ0-F1
#
_cell.length_a   1.000
_cell.length_b   1.000
_cell.length_c   1.000
_cell.angle_alpha   90.00
_cell.angle_beta   90.00
_cell.angle_gamma   90.00
#
_symmetry.space_group_name_H-M   'P 1'
#
loop_
_entity.id
_entity.type
_entity.pdbx_description
1 polymer ?
#
loop_
_entity_poly.entity_id
_entity_poly.type
_entity_poly.pdbx_seq_one_letter_code
_entity_poly.pdbx_strand_id
1 'polypeptide(L)'
;MPATRDSVADIWGPRTPHGPEAEWPVRVDEQIDEPPERWVQAGCVLCSNGCGLDIGVKDNRIVGVRGREEDVVNKGRLGPKGLHGWQANMSGDRLTHPLIRRNGRLEQASWDEAMDLIVTQTRDLCDRYTSGAIGFYTTGQLFLEEYYTLALIEKAGLGTPHMDGNTRLCTATAAAALKETFGADGQPGSYEDIDVTDCILHFGHNIAATDTVLWMRVLDRRAGPNPPKLIVVDPRLTATAREADVHLAPRAGTNMAVLNGLQHLLIQGGYVDRSFVEAHTLGYAELERTVRAYSPQRVEEITGVPAADLRRAAEMIGTSEGLVSTVLQGVYQSNQATASACQVNNINLILGRIGRPGCGILQMNGQPTAQNTRETGADGDLPGFRNWANKDHVQELADLWNVDVDVIPHWAPPTHALEMFHLCQTGSIRMLWIQATNPAVSLPDLGRIRKILQKRDLFVIVQDAFMTETAQLADVVLPAAIWGEKTGCSTNVSRVVHLHHKAIDPPGEARSGLDIFLDYARRMDFRDKDGAPLIKWSDPEEAFEAWKDCTRGRPCDYTGLSYAKLTGGSGIPWPCNEEHPDGSVRMYTDLHFATDPDYCESFGQDLDTGAPKGEEKFRALAPNGRALLRSTDYIPQQEQVDEEYPFLLTTGRLVFHFHTRTKTARAPTLNAAAPDDFIQVSEEDAARLGIRDGEWLKLTSRRGALEAPARVGDIEPGMIFIPFHFGYWDNPGRARAANEMTLYDWDPISKQPHFKHAAVKLEKVEAPTTRQPEPVDLHPDEAPAPGRLAATVETVSQAVANAAGAVASTVSPPRAHLADYIGLLLESEELLARVFEQTAETHVNTPDMPSECALMAAWSHEGMKSLQPFVAKYGERQEGETERLEKALMVQRTSKNFDLLRDLHDLFLLANESLVSAAILEQAATALRDDDLRDAVTRIREHNERQREWLFGRCRQAAPQTLVVPS
;
A
#
# COMPACT_ATOMS: atom_id res chain seq x y z
N MET A 1 4.89 -25.38 32.28
CA MET A 1 5.65 -24.60 33.30
C MET A 1 5.12 -23.17 33.23
N PRO A 2 5.13 -22.34 34.27
CA PRO A 2 4.63 -20.97 34.11
C PRO A 2 5.55 -20.15 33.20
N ALA A 3 4.99 -19.14 32.52
CA ALA A 3 5.74 -18.13 31.77
C ALA A 3 6.90 -17.55 32.58
N THR A 4 7.98 -17.11 31.93
CA THR A 4 9.05 -16.38 32.63
C THR A 4 8.60 -15.05 33.22
N ARG A 5 7.49 -14.48 32.72
CA ARG A 5 6.86 -13.27 33.26
C ARG A 5 5.37 -13.17 32.90
N ASP A 6 4.62 -12.43 33.69
CA ASP A 6 3.26 -12.01 33.33
C ASP A 6 3.33 -10.85 32.33
N SER A 7 3.24 -11.19 31.05
CA SER A 7 3.28 -10.21 29.96
C SER A 7 2.02 -9.34 29.83
N VAL A 8 0.96 -9.61 30.59
CA VAL A 8 -0.23 -8.76 30.62
C VAL A 8 -0.08 -7.69 31.70
N ALA A 9 0.37 -8.08 32.90
CA ALA A 9 0.58 -7.15 34.00
C ALA A 9 1.81 -6.24 33.79
N ASP A 10 2.90 -6.78 33.24
CA ASP A 10 4.10 -6.03 32.89
C ASP A 10 4.47 -6.34 31.43
N ILE A 11 3.98 -5.52 30.50
CA ILE A 11 4.14 -5.72 29.05
C ILE A 11 5.63 -5.80 28.66
N TRP A 12 6.46 -4.93 29.23
CA TRP A 12 7.85 -4.73 28.78
C TRP A 12 8.87 -5.52 29.62
N GLY A 13 8.48 -6.03 30.78
CA GLY A 13 9.33 -6.83 31.65
C GLY A 13 10.40 -5.99 32.37
N PRO A 14 11.24 -6.65 33.19
CA PRO A 14 12.32 -5.99 33.92
C PRO A 14 13.32 -5.33 32.95
N ARG A 15 13.84 -4.17 33.36
CA ARG A 15 14.86 -3.42 32.61
C ARG A 15 16.20 -4.15 32.65
N THR A 16 16.95 -4.08 31.55
CA THR A 16 18.37 -4.49 31.48
C THR A 16 19.20 -3.32 30.94
N PRO A 17 19.53 -2.33 31.79
CA PRO A 17 20.18 -1.11 31.36
C PRO A 17 21.55 -1.35 30.72
N HIS A 18 21.88 -0.59 29.67
CA HIS A 18 23.19 -0.62 29.02
C HIS A 18 23.58 0.77 28.49
N GLY A 19 24.88 0.99 28.32
CA GLY A 19 25.43 2.20 27.72
C GLY A 19 25.73 2.02 26.23
N PRO A 20 26.09 3.10 25.51
CA PRO A 20 26.34 3.05 24.06
C PRO A 20 27.59 2.24 23.66
N GLU A 21 28.47 1.90 24.60
CA GLU A 21 29.65 1.06 24.35
C GLU A 21 29.40 -0.43 24.63
N ALA A 22 28.20 -0.79 25.08
CA ALA A 22 27.85 -2.16 25.47
C ALA A 22 26.73 -2.71 24.57
N GLU A 23 26.79 -4.01 24.27
CA GLU A 23 25.69 -4.68 23.57
C GLU A 23 24.43 -4.74 24.45
N TRP A 24 23.25 -4.70 23.80
CA TRP A 24 21.98 -4.89 24.50
C TRP A 24 21.92 -6.28 25.16
N PRO A 25 21.80 -6.39 26.50
CA PRO A 25 21.93 -7.66 27.21
C PRO A 25 20.87 -8.69 26.82
N VAL A 26 21.23 -9.98 26.83
CA VAL A 26 20.31 -11.10 26.58
C VAL A 26 19.27 -11.21 27.70
N ARG A 27 18.00 -11.44 27.32
CA ARG A 27 16.91 -11.82 28.23
C ARG A 27 15.94 -12.74 27.49
N VAL A 28 15.89 -14.01 27.87
CA VAL A 28 15.01 -15.00 27.23
C VAL A 28 13.62 -14.97 27.88
N ASP A 29 12.63 -14.55 27.10
CA ASP A 29 11.21 -14.65 27.45
C ASP A 29 10.64 -15.95 26.86
N GLU A 30 9.92 -16.74 27.68
CA GLU A 30 9.29 -17.99 27.26
C GLU A 30 7.89 -18.16 27.85
N GLN A 31 7.05 -18.89 27.13
CA GLN A 31 5.75 -19.34 27.61
C GLN A 31 5.49 -20.76 27.12
N ILE A 32 5.34 -21.70 28.07
CA ILE A 32 5.31 -23.14 27.81
C ILE A 32 4.19 -23.82 28.60
N ASP A 33 3.15 -24.26 27.92
CA ASP A 33 2.03 -24.99 28.55
C ASP A 33 2.47 -26.40 28.95
N GLU A 34 3.16 -27.12 28.07
CA GLU A 34 3.70 -28.46 28.29
C GLU A 34 5.17 -28.57 27.87
N PRO A 35 6.00 -29.42 28.50
CA PRO A 35 7.37 -29.66 28.04
C PRO A 35 7.41 -30.13 26.57
N PRO A 36 8.14 -29.44 25.68
CA PRO A 36 8.23 -29.82 24.27
C PRO A 36 9.18 -31.01 24.06
N GLU A 37 8.94 -31.79 23.01
CA GLU A 37 9.81 -32.88 22.54
C GLU A 37 10.95 -32.36 21.66
N ARG A 38 10.71 -31.25 20.96
CA ARG A 38 11.69 -30.56 20.13
C ARG A 38 11.37 -29.07 20.01
N TRP A 39 12.40 -28.30 19.68
CA TRP A 39 12.32 -26.88 19.37
C TRP A 39 12.55 -26.67 17.87
N VAL A 40 11.77 -25.80 17.25
CA VAL A 40 11.81 -25.50 15.81
C VAL A 40 12.00 -24.01 15.60
N GLN A 41 13.06 -23.61 14.90
CA GLN A 41 13.37 -22.21 14.64
C GLN A 41 12.27 -21.53 13.80
N ALA A 42 11.90 -20.31 14.22
CA ALA A 42 11.05 -19.40 13.47
C ALA A 42 11.31 -17.93 13.83
N GLY A 43 10.51 -17.03 13.26
CA GLY A 43 10.34 -15.65 13.71
C GLY A 43 8.89 -15.36 14.08
N CYS A 44 8.65 -14.30 14.87
CA CYS A 44 7.30 -13.84 15.18
C CYS A 44 6.67 -13.11 13.97
N VAL A 45 5.50 -13.56 13.51
CA VAL A 45 4.76 -12.96 12.38
C VAL A 45 3.51 -12.17 12.80
N LEU A 46 3.63 -11.35 13.85
CA LEU A 46 2.54 -10.46 14.30
C LEU A 46 2.85 -8.99 14.02
N CYS A 47 3.79 -8.37 14.71
CA CYS A 47 4.22 -7.00 14.40
C CYS A 47 5.44 -6.99 13.47
N SER A 48 5.82 -5.80 12.99
CA SER A 48 6.95 -5.61 12.08
C SER A 48 8.33 -5.81 12.70
N ASN A 49 8.40 -5.98 14.03
CA ASN A 49 9.68 -6.09 14.71
C ASN A 49 10.50 -7.28 14.21
N GLY A 50 9.89 -8.44 13.93
CA GLY A 50 10.59 -9.64 13.45
C GLY A 50 11.46 -10.30 14.51
N CYS A 51 10.87 -10.67 15.65
CA CYS A 51 11.62 -11.28 16.76
C CYS A 51 11.96 -12.75 16.45
N GLY A 52 13.22 -13.15 16.54
CA GLY A 52 13.61 -14.57 16.44
C GLY A 52 13.13 -15.40 17.64
N LEU A 53 12.58 -16.59 17.39
CA LEU A 53 12.04 -17.46 18.44
C LEU A 53 12.07 -18.94 18.03
N ASP A 54 11.98 -19.84 19.01
CA ASP A 54 11.75 -21.27 18.76
C ASP A 54 10.33 -21.69 19.16
N ILE A 55 9.71 -22.53 18.34
CA ILE A 55 8.41 -23.18 18.56
C ILE A 55 8.63 -24.51 19.28
N GLY A 56 8.04 -24.67 20.46
CA GLY A 56 8.05 -25.93 21.19
C GLY A 56 6.95 -26.85 20.68
N VAL A 57 7.31 -28.06 20.23
CA VAL A 57 6.38 -29.03 19.62
C VAL A 57 6.30 -30.31 20.44
N LYS A 58 5.09 -30.85 20.59
CA LYS A 58 4.80 -32.17 21.16
C LYS A 58 3.53 -32.74 20.55
N ASP A 59 3.53 -34.01 20.16
CA ASP A 59 2.36 -34.69 19.54
C ASP A 59 1.77 -33.93 18.34
N ASN A 60 2.63 -33.34 17.49
CA ASN A 60 2.23 -32.47 16.36
C ASN A 60 1.40 -31.23 16.77
N ARG A 61 1.55 -30.76 18.00
CA ARG A 61 0.94 -29.53 18.53
C ARG A 61 2.02 -28.57 18.98
N ILE A 62 1.76 -27.28 18.81
CA ILE A 62 2.56 -26.25 19.48
C ILE A 62 2.16 -26.25 20.96
N VAL A 63 3.14 -26.31 21.85
CA VAL A 63 2.95 -26.32 23.31
C VAL A 63 3.64 -25.15 24.01
N GLY A 64 4.34 -24.30 23.26
CA GLY A 64 4.99 -23.12 23.79
C GLY A 64 5.94 -22.46 22.80
N VAL A 65 6.52 -21.35 23.23
CA VAL A 65 7.55 -20.59 22.49
C VAL A 65 8.61 -20.06 23.45
N ARG A 66 9.82 -19.82 22.94
CA ARG A 66 10.88 -19.08 23.63
C ARG A 66 11.59 -18.15 22.66
N GLY A 67 12.03 -16.98 23.10
CA GLY A 67 12.88 -16.13 22.26
C GLY A 67 14.29 -16.70 22.10
N ARG A 68 14.93 -16.41 20.96
CA ARG A 68 16.31 -16.83 20.65
C ARG A 68 17.32 -15.82 21.18
N GLU A 69 18.30 -16.27 21.94
CA GLU A 69 19.29 -15.40 22.61
C GLU A 69 20.27 -14.76 21.62
N GLU A 70 20.62 -15.52 20.59
CA GLU A 70 21.53 -15.15 19.51
C GLU A 70 20.93 -14.11 18.56
N ASP A 71 19.62 -13.88 18.61
CA ASP A 71 18.93 -13.07 17.62
C ASP A 71 19.21 -11.57 17.78
N VAL A 72 19.64 -10.92 16.69
CA VAL A 72 20.04 -9.50 16.65
C VAL A 72 18.88 -8.54 16.89
N VAL A 73 17.63 -8.98 16.64
CA VAL A 73 16.45 -8.13 16.78
C VAL A 73 15.97 -8.10 18.21
N ASN A 74 15.81 -9.25 18.87
CA ASN A 74 15.15 -9.32 20.18
C ASN A 74 16.04 -9.80 21.35
N LYS A 75 17.21 -10.40 21.09
CA LYS A 75 18.12 -10.92 22.13
C LYS A 75 17.37 -11.75 23.20
N GLY A 76 16.47 -12.62 22.74
CA GLY A 76 15.62 -13.50 23.57
C GLY A 76 14.26 -12.93 23.98
N ARG A 77 13.98 -11.64 23.78
CA ARG A 77 12.75 -11.01 24.30
C ARG A 77 11.54 -11.27 23.43
N LEU A 78 10.37 -11.38 24.04
CA LEU A 78 9.10 -11.50 23.34
C LEU A 78 8.06 -10.58 23.98
N GLY A 79 7.27 -9.91 23.14
CA GLY A 79 6.09 -9.17 23.58
C GLY A 79 4.91 -10.10 23.93
N PRO A 80 3.81 -9.57 24.49
CA PRO A 80 2.65 -10.39 24.88
C PRO A 80 2.08 -11.18 23.69
N LYS A 81 1.97 -10.52 22.54
CA LYS A 81 1.54 -11.16 21.29
C LYS A 81 2.47 -12.30 20.87
N GLY A 82 3.78 -12.14 21.01
CA GLY A 82 4.76 -13.18 20.68
C GLY A 82 4.68 -14.40 21.61
N LEU A 83 4.41 -14.18 22.90
CA LEU A 83 4.32 -15.26 23.90
C LEU A 83 3.03 -16.08 23.82
N HIS A 84 1.92 -15.49 23.34
CA HIS A 84 0.58 -16.12 23.38
C HIS A 84 -0.06 -16.35 22.00
N GLY A 85 0.38 -15.65 20.95
CA GLY A 85 -0.29 -15.65 19.65
C GLY A 85 -0.33 -17.00 18.93
N TRP A 86 0.60 -17.91 19.26
CA TRP A 86 0.66 -19.26 18.72
C TRP A 86 -0.57 -20.12 19.04
N GLN A 87 -1.33 -19.77 20.08
CA GLN A 87 -2.53 -20.51 20.48
C GLN A 87 -3.62 -20.52 19.40
N ALA A 88 -3.60 -19.55 18.47
CA ALA A 88 -4.52 -19.51 17.33
C ALA A 88 -4.36 -20.70 16.36
N ASN A 89 -3.17 -21.32 16.29
CA ASN A 89 -2.93 -22.51 15.46
C ASN A 89 -3.84 -23.68 15.83
N MET A 90 -4.07 -23.87 17.13
CA MET A 90 -4.86 -24.98 17.68
C MET A 90 -6.33 -24.62 17.89
N SER A 91 -6.81 -23.52 17.31
CA SER A 91 -8.21 -23.13 17.44
C SER A 91 -9.13 -24.13 16.72
N GLY A 92 -10.22 -24.52 17.37
CA GLY A 92 -11.17 -25.52 16.83
C GLY A 92 -12.02 -25.03 15.65
N ASP A 93 -11.97 -23.73 15.33
CA ASP A 93 -12.74 -23.08 14.26
C ASP A 93 -11.88 -22.71 13.03
N ARG A 94 -10.69 -23.31 12.91
CA ARG A 94 -9.88 -23.25 11.69
C ARG A 94 -10.64 -23.84 10.50
N LEU A 95 -10.46 -23.23 9.33
CA LEU A 95 -10.94 -23.79 8.07
C LEU A 95 -10.11 -25.03 7.71
N THR A 96 -10.78 -26.15 7.43
CA THR A 96 -10.14 -27.46 7.16
C THR A 96 -10.39 -28.00 5.76
N HIS A 97 -11.37 -27.48 5.03
CA HIS A 97 -11.70 -27.90 3.66
C HIS A 97 -12.07 -26.68 2.81
N PRO A 98 -11.87 -26.74 1.47
CA PRO A 98 -12.42 -25.76 0.56
C PRO A 98 -13.94 -25.65 0.71
N LEU A 99 -14.47 -24.43 0.54
CA LEU A 99 -15.90 -24.16 0.51
C LEU A 99 -16.26 -23.46 -0.79
N ILE A 100 -17.40 -23.81 -1.38
CA ILE A 100 -17.97 -23.15 -2.57
C ILE A 100 -19.39 -22.68 -2.23
N ARG A 101 -19.75 -21.49 -2.68
CA ARG A 101 -21.10 -20.95 -2.51
C ARG A 101 -22.07 -21.61 -3.49
N ARG A 102 -23.02 -22.36 -2.95
CA ARG A 102 -24.14 -22.96 -3.69
C ARG A 102 -25.45 -22.54 -3.04
N ASN A 103 -26.45 -22.12 -3.85
CA ASN A 103 -27.76 -21.68 -3.35
C ASN A 103 -27.66 -20.64 -2.22
N GLY A 104 -26.73 -19.69 -2.35
CA GLY A 104 -26.49 -18.63 -1.36
C GLY A 104 -25.69 -19.04 -0.11
N ARG A 105 -25.31 -20.32 0.04
CA ARG A 105 -24.62 -20.84 1.23
C ARG A 105 -23.26 -21.43 0.88
N LEU A 106 -22.27 -21.23 1.75
CA LEU A 106 -20.97 -21.90 1.63
C LEU A 106 -21.11 -23.37 2.04
N GLU A 107 -20.81 -24.28 1.12
CA GLU A 107 -20.84 -25.72 1.31
C GLU A 107 -19.45 -26.31 1.09
N GLN A 108 -19.13 -27.41 1.78
CA GLN A 108 -17.88 -28.13 1.61
C GLN A 108 -17.69 -28.59 0.15
N ALA A 109 -16.46 -28.46 -0.35
CA ALA A 109 -16.02 -28.89 -1.66
C ALA A 109 -14.66 -29.59 -1.57
N SER A 110 -14.28 -30.31 -2.63
CA SER A 110 -12.91 -30.83 -2.75
C SER A 110 -11.98 -29.75 -3.28
N TRP A 111 -10.66 -29.94 -3.11
CA TRP A 111 -9.65 -29.07 -3.72
C TRP A 111 -9.74 -29.04 -5.24
N ASP A 112 -9.96 -30.20 -5.88
CA ASP A 112 -10.09 -30.26 -7.34
C ASP A 112 -11.30 -29.45 -7.82
N GLU A 113 -12.46 -29.59 -7.16
CA GLU A 113 -13.66 -28.85 -7.53
C GLU A 113 -13.47 -27.33 -7.38
N ALA A 114 -12.89 -26.89 -6.26
CA ALA A 114 -12.66 -25.47 -5.99
C ALA A 114 -11.65 -24.87 -6.99
N MET A 115 -10.54 -25.56 -7.23
CA MET A 115 -9.49 -25.07 -8.13
C MET A 115 -9.92 -25.11 -9.60
N ASP A 116 -10.67 -26.13 -10.03
CA ASP A 116 -11.22 -26.20 -11.38
C ASP A 116 -12.24 -25.09 -11.65
N LEU A 117 -13.06 -24.74 -10.64
CA LEU A 117 -13.94 -23.58 -10.73
C LEU A 117 -13.14 -22.28 -10.90
N ILE A 118 -12.12 -22.06 -10.08
CA ILE A 118 -11.25 -20.86 -10.17
C ILE A 118 -10.58 -20.77 -11.55
N VAL A 119 -9.99 -21.86 -12.04
CA VAL A 119 -9.30 -21.92 -13.34
C VAL A 119 -10.28 -21.69 -14.49
N THR A 120 -11.47 -22.27 -14.43
CA THR A 120 -12.52 -22.08 -15.44
C THR A 120 -12.97 -20.62 -15.49
N GLN A 121 -13.24 -20.00 -14.33
CA GLN A 121 -13.62 -18.58 -14.27
C GLN A 121 -12.49 -17.67 -14.75
N THR A 122 -11.24 -17.96 -14.38
CA THR A 122 -10.06 -17.22 -14.86
C THR A 122 -10.00 -17.24 -16.39
N ARG A 123 -10.09 -18.43 -17.01
CA ARG A 123 -10.03 -18.59 -18.47
C ARG A 123 -11.20 -17.89 -19.18
N ASP A 124 -12.43 -18.06 -18.70
CA ASP A 124 -13.61 -17.38 -19.25
C ASP A 124 -13.47 -15.84 -19.20
N LEU A 125 -12.92 -15.30 -18.11
CA LEU A 125 -12.68 -13.86 -18.01
C LEU A 125 -11.60 -13.38 -18.99
N CYS A 126 -10.48 -14.10 -19.10
CA CYS A 126 -9.44 -13.80 -20.08
C CYS A 126 -9.96 -13.86 -21.53
N ASP A 127 -10.80 -14.85 -21.86
CA ASP A 127 -11.35 -15.05 -23.20
C ASP A 127 -12.38 -13.97 -23.59
N ARG A 128 -13.29 -13.62 -22.67
CA ARG A 128 -14.35 -12.61 -22.94
C ARG A 128 -13.87 -11.17 -22.81
N TYR A 129 -12.90 -10.93 -21.93
CA TYR A 129 -12.35 -9.61 -21.63
C TYR A 129 -10.83 -9.65 -21.89
N THR A 130 -10.04 -9.51 -20.83
CA THR A 130 -8.58 -9.66 -20.76
C THR A 130 -8.20 -10.03 -19.32
N SER A 131 -6.91 -10.23 -19.04
CA SER A 131 -6.38 -10.34 -17.68
C SER A 131 -6.69 -9.14 -16.78
N GLY A 132 -7.00 -7.96 -17.36
CA GLY A 132 -7.45 -6.78 -16.62
C GLY A 132 -8.80 -6.96 -15.91
N ALA A 133 -9.56 -8.01 -16.20
CA ALA A 133 -10.77 -8.35 -15.45
C ALA A 133 -10.49 -9.08 -14.12
N ILE A 134 -9.23 -9.37 -13.80
CA ILE A 134 -8.81 -10.17 -12.65
C ILE A 134 -7.89 -9.33 -11.77
N GLY A 135 -8.19 -9.27 -10.47
CA GLY A 135 -7.34 -8.62 -9.48
C GLY A 135 -7.07 -9.49 -8.26
N PHE A 136 -5.95 -9.22 -7.59
CA PHE A 136 -5.54 -9.95 -6.40
C PHE A 136 -5.25 -8.98 -5.28
N TYR A 137 -5.99 -9.15 -4.18
CA TYR A 137 -5.86 -8.33 -2.98
C TYR A 137 -5.04 -9.07 -1.92
N THR A 138 -3.75 -8.73 -1.87
CA THR A 138 -2.72 -9.42 -1.08
C THR A 138 -2.66 -8.89 0.37
N THR A 139 -1.61 -9.26 1.09
CA THR A 139 -1.41 -8.93 2.51
C THR A 139 0.05 -8.62 2.83
N GLY A 140 0.36 -8.16 4.04
CA GLY A 140 1.71 -8.06 4.60
C GLY A 140 2.05 -9.22 5.56
N GLN A 141 1.47 -10.40 5.33
CA GLN A 141 1.50 -11.56 6.23
C GLN A 141 1.84 -12.92 5.56
N LEU A 142 2.15 -12.96 4.26
CA LEU A 142 2.70 -14.16 3.58
C LEU A 142 4.21 -14.25 3.76
N PHE A 143 4.80 -15.38 3.38
CA PHE A 143 6.25 -15.51 3.28
C PHE A 143 6.78 -15.06 1.91
N LEU A 144 8.06 -14.73 1.88
CA LEU A 144 8.79 -14.25 0.69
C LEU A 144 8.53 -15.13 -0.54
N GLU A 145 8.64 -16.44 -0.37
CA GLU A 145 8.48 -17.46 -1.41
C GLU A 145 7.07 -17.44 -2.00
N GLU A 146 6.06 -17.20 -1.15
CA GLU A 146 4.67 -17.10 -1.56
C GLU A 146 4.44 -15.81 -2.35
N TYR A 147 4.98 -14.68 -1.90
CA TYR A 147 4.86 -13.41 -2.63
C TYR A 147 5.57 -13.43 -3.98
N TYR A 148 6.79 -13.95 -4.06
CA TYR A 148 7.54 -13.98 -5.31
C TYR A 148 6.87 -14.89 -6.34
N THR A 149 6.35 -16.04 -5.90
CA THR A 149 5.56 -16.93 -6.76
C THR A 149 4.29 -16.25 -7.26
N LEU A 150 3.57 -15.55 -6.39
CA LEU A 150 2.38 -14.81 -6.78
C LEU A 150 2.71 -13.66 -7.76
N ALA A 151 3.80 -12.93 -7.54
CA ALA A 151 4.27 -11.87 -8.43
C ALA A 151 4.53 -12.38 -9.85
N LEU A 152 5.18 -13.55 -10.02
CA LEU A 152 5.34 -14.16 -11.35
C LEU A 152 4.01 -14.60 -11.95
N ILE A 153 3.15 -15.27 -11.18
CA ILE A 153 1.84 -15.75 -11.67
C ILE A 153 1.04 -14.60 -12.26
N GLU A 154 1.02 -13.45 -11.61
CA GLU A 154 0.21 -12.33 -12.06
C GLU A 154 0.88 -11.47 -13.12
N LYS A 155 2.14 -11.09 -12.92
CA LYS A 155 2.82 -10.17 -13.83
C LYS A 155 3.31 -10.86 -15.09
N ALA A 156 3.71 -12.13 -15.01
CA ALA A 156 4.22 -12.89 -16.15
C ALA A 156 3.27 -14.00 -16.61
N GLY A 157 2.52 -14.64 -15.71
CA GLY A 157 1.56 -15.68 -16.06
C GLY A 157 0.28 -15.13 -16.69
N LEU A 158 -0.40 -14.23 -15.97
CA LEU A 158 -1.63 -13.57 -16.42
C LEU A 158 -1.37 -12.28 -17.21
N GLY A 159 -0.35 -11.51 -16.83
CA GLY A 159 -0.15 -10.15 -17.31
C GLY A 159 -1.27 -9.21 -16.83
N THR A 160 -1.73 -9.35 -15.59
CA THR A 160 -2.70 -8.41 -14.99
C THR A 160 -1.98 -7.27 -14.25
N PRO A 161 -2.39 -6.00 -14.44
CA PRO A 161 -1.83 -4.88 -13.68
C PRO A 161 -2.45 -4.74 -12.27
N HIS A 162 -3.42 -5.57 -11.90
CA HIS A 162 -4.25 -5.39 -10.70
C HIS A 162 -3.79 -6.26 -9.53
N MET A 163 -2.65 -5.88 -8.95
CA MET A 163 -2.11 -6.47 -7.74
C MET A 163 -1.82 -5.37 -6.72
N ASP A 164 -2.41 -5.47 -5.54
CA ASP A 164 -2.06 -4.65 -4.37
C ASP A 164 -2.61 -5.32 -3.11
N GLY A 165 -2.28 -4.83 -1.92
CA GLY A 165 -2.69 -5.48 -0.68
C GLY A 165 -3.00 -4.53 0.45
N ASN A 166 -3.25 -5.11 1.63
CA ASN A 166 -3.43 -4.32 2.85
C ASN A 166 -2.14 -3.57 3.28
N THR A 167 -0.99 -3.84 2.64
CA THR A 167 0.23 -3.03 2.75
C THR A 167 0.00 -1.62 2.22
N ARG A 168 -0.86 -1.43 1.20
CA ARG A 168 -1.33 -0.11 0.77
C ARG A 168 -1.95 0.69 1.90
N LEU A 169 -2.70 0.02 2.77
CA LEU A 169 -3.38 0.64 3.91
C LEU A 169 -2.42 1.00 5.03
N CYS A 170 -1.15 0.57 4.99
CA CYS A 170 -0.26 0.56 6.14
C CYS A 170 1.12 1.16 5.85
N THR A 171 1.85 0.65 4.86
CA THR A 171 3.29 0.88 4.64
C THR A 171 3.62 1.52 3.30
N ALA A 172 2.63 1.77 2.44
CA ALA A 172 2.87 2.42 1.14
C ALA A 172 3.51 3.81 1.29
N THR A 173 3.14 4.58 2.31
CA THR A 173 3.77 5.88 2.59
C THR A 173 5.25 5.75 2.98
N ALA A 174 5.62 4.68 3.69
CA ALA A 174 7.03 4.40 4.00
C ALA A 174 7.83 4.19 2.71
N ALA A 175 7.31 3.35 1.81
CA ALA A 175 7.94 3.08 0.51
C ALA A 175 8.06 4.35 -0.32
N ALA A 176 6.96 5.10 -0.48
CA ALA A 176 6.93 6.33 -1.25
C ALA A 176 7.93 7.36 -0.72
N ALA A 177 8.00 7.58 0.60
CA ALA A 177 8.93 8.54 1.18
C ALA A 177 10.40 8.14 0.97
N LEU A 178 10.73 6.85 1.03
CA LEU A 178 12.08 6.36 0.74
C LEU A 178 12.44 6.53 -0.73
N LYS A 179 11.53 6.20 -1.66
CA LYS A 179 11.71 6.42 -3.10
C LYS A 179 11.89 7.91 -3.42
N GLU A 180 11.05 8.78 -2.86
CA GLU A 180 11.10 10.22 -3.12
C GLU A 180 12.37 10.90 -2.58
N THR A 181 12.98 10.37 -1.51
CA THR A 181 14.19 10.93 -0.88
C THR A 181 15.48 10.24 -1.35
N PHE A 182 15.51 8.90 -1.38
CA PHE A 182 16.72 8.09 -1.60
C PHE A 182 16.74 7.36 -2.94
N GLY A 183 15.65 7.46 -3.72
CA GLY A 183 15.54 6.87 -5.06
C GLY A 183 15.09 5.41 -5.08
N ALA A 184 15.14 4.70 -3.96
CA ALA A 184 14.60 3.35 -3.80
C ALA A 184 14.12 3.11 -2.36
N ASP A 185 13.22 2.14 -2.20
CA ASP A 185 12.90 1.56 -0.90
C ASP A 185 14.10 0.80 -0.31
N GLY A 186 14.07 0.60 1.01
CA GLY A 186 15.14 0.01 1.81
C GLY A 186 15.49 0.91 2.98
N GLN A 187 15.32 0.39 4.19
CA GLN A 187 15.48 1.19 5.41
C GLN A 187 16.95 1.57 5.61
N PRO A 188 17.28 2.88 5.67
CA PRO A 188 18.66 3.31 5.89
C PRO A 188 19.23 2.84 7.23
N GLY A 189 18.42 2.95 8.29
CA GLY A 189 18.83 2.63 9.66
C GLY A 189 18.70 1.15 10.03
N SER A 190 19.16 0.85 11.24
CA SER A 190 18.96 -0.45 11.92
C SER A 190 18.45 -0.23 13.35
N TYR A 191 17.83 -1.26 13.93
CA TYR A 191 17.50 -1.24 15.36
C TYR A 191 18.72 -1.10 16.26
N GLU A 192 19.91 -1.48 15.80
CA GLU A 192 21.18 -1.25 16.52
C GLU A 192 21.55 0.23 16.66
N ASP A 193 20.98 1.12 15.84
CA ASP A 193 21.18 2.57 16.03
C ASP A 193 20.57 3.09 17.33
N ILE A 194 19.55 2.41 17.87
CA ILE A 194 18.93 2.77 19.15
C ILE A 194 19.90 2.59 20.31
N ASP A 195 20.79 1.60 20.23
CA ASP A 195 21.72 1.29 21.32
C ASP A 195 22.79 2.39 21.48
N VAL A 196 23.12 3.09 20.40
CA VAL A 196 24.27 4.01 20.35
C VAL A 196 23.89 5.48 20.16
N THR A 197 22.65 5.79 19.75
CA THR A 197 22.20 7.17 19.57
C THR A 197 22.11 7.94 20.90
N ASP A 198 22.22 9.26 20.82
CA ASP A 198 21.98 10.22 21.90
C ASP A 198 20.64 10.98 21.74
N CYS A 199 19.91 10.75 20.65
CA CYS A 199 18.62 11.39 20.38
C CYS A 199 17.70 10.50 19.54
N ILE A 200 16.44 10.40 19.96
CA ILE A 200 15.39 9.64 19.30
C ILE A 200 14.20 10.56 19.02
N LEU A 201 13.75 10.59 17.77
CA LEU A 201 12.55 11.27 17.31
C LEU A 201 11.49 10.23 16.91
N HIS A 202 10.47 10.06 17.73
CA HIS A 202 9.29 9.27 17.38
C HIS A 202 8.21 10.18 16.82
N PHE A 203 7.83 9.98 15.55
CA PHE A 203 6.80 10.79 14.90
C PHE A 203 5.62 9.92 14.48
N GLY A 204 4.45 10.14 15.09
CA GLY A 204 3.24 9.37 14.81
C GLY A 204 3.39 7.88 15.11
N HIS A 205 4.24 7.54 16.09
CA HIS A 205 4.64 6.17 16.40
C HIS A 205 4.46 5.84 17.89
N ASN A 206 3.33 5.21 18.23
CA ASN A 206 3.12 4.61 19.55
C ASN A 206 3.83 3.25 19.66
N ILE A 207 5.16 3.29 19.62
CA ILE A 207 6.06 2.12 19.62
C ILE A 207 5.79 1.18 20.80
N ALA A 208 5.38 1.74 21.95
CA ALA A 208 5.05 0.98 23.15
C ALA A 208 3.92 -0.04 22.94
N ALA A 209 3.01 0.21 21.99
CA ALA A 209 1.90 -0.68 21.65
C ALA A 209 2.07 -1.43 20.31
N THR A 210 2.83 -0.86 19.38
CA THR A 210 3.00 -1.44 18.03
C THR A 210 4.19 -2.39 17.96
N ASP A 211 5.31 -2.06 18.59
CA ASP A 211 6.59 -2.77 18.50
C ASP A 211 7.22 -2.92 19.89
N THR A 212 6.51 -3.65 20.74
CA THR A 212 6.79 -3.77 22.19
C THR A 212 8.22 -4.16 22.53
N VAL A 213 8.89 -4.96 21.69
CA VAL A 213 10.28 -5.39 21.93
C VAL A 213 11.26 -4.29 21.56
N LEU A 214 11.02 -3.55 20.47
CA LEU A 214 11.80 -2.36 20.15
C LEU A 214 11.67 -1.31 21.24
N TRP A 215 10.47 -1.13 21.79
CA TRP A 215 10.27 -0.26 22.95
C TRP A 215 11.03 -0.75 24.19
N MET A 216 11.11 -2.07 24.44
CA MET A 216 11.98 -2.59 25.51
C MET A 216 13.44 -2.18 25.30
N ARG A 217 13.94 -2.20 24.06
CA ARG A 217 15.30 -1.76 23.70
C ARG A 217 15.50 -0.28 24.00
N VAL A 218 14.55 0.58 23.59
CA VAL A 218 14.56 2.03 23.90
C VAL A 218 14.56 2.26 25.42
N LEU A 219 13.67 1.61 26.16
CA LEU A 219 13.57 1.73 27.61
C LEU A 219 14.84 1.26 28.33
N ASP A 220 15.45 0.16 27.87
CA ASP A 220 16.71 -0.34 28.43
C ASP A 220 17.85 0.65 28.19
N ARG A 221 17.89 1.26 27.00
CA ARG A 221 18.87 2.30 26.69
C ARG A 221 18.66 3.58 27.52
N ARG A 222 17.39 3.98 27.73
CA ARG A 222 16.97 5.11 28.59
C ARG A 222 17.27 4.91 30.07
N ALA A 223 17.24 3.66 30.55
CA ALA A 223 17.54 3.34 31.94
C ALA A 223 19.07 3.23 32.21
N GLY A 224 19.88 3.17 31.15
CA GLY A 224 21.33 3.05 31.22
C GLY A 224 22.08 4.37 31.34
N PRO A 225 23.42 4.33 31.40
CA PRO A 225 24.25 5.53 31.39
C PRO A 225 24.12 6.30 30.07
N ASN A 226 24.23 7.63 30.15
CA ASN A 226 24.13 8.55 29.00
C ASN A 226 22.86 8.32 28.16
N PRO A 227 21.65 8.36 28.75
CA PRO A 227 20.43 8.01 28.04
C PRO A 227 20.16 8.97 26.87
N PRO A 228 19.62 8.47 25.74
CA PRO A 228 19.26 9.33 24.62
C PRO A 228 18.10 10.25 25.00
N LYS A 229 18.11 11.46 24.46
CA LYS A 229 16.94 12.35 24.48
C LYS A 229 15.81 11.70 23.68
N LEU A 230 14.58 11.80 24.17
CA LEU A 230 13.40 11.25 23.52
C LEU A 230 12.38 12.35 23.22
N ILE A 231 12.14 12.60 21.94
CA ILE A 231 11.08 13.47 21.44
C ILE A 231 9.96 12.61 20.87
N VAL A 232 8.73 12.83 21.31
CA VAL A 232 7.54 12.11 20.83
C VAL A 232 6.54 13.11 20.24
N VAL A 233 6.13 12.87 19.00
CA VAL A 233 5.06 13.63 18.34
C VAL A 233 3.85 12.72 18.15
N ASP A 234 2.83 12.89 18.98
CA ASP A 234 1.61 12.08 19.00
C ASP A 234 0.46 12.92 19.62
N PRO A 235 -0.74 13.02 19.00
CA PRO A 235 -1.88 13.71 19.62
C PRO A 235 -2.33 13.13 20.98
N ARG A 236 -1.91 11.90 21.31
CA ARG A 236 -2.33 11.19 22.54
C ARG A 236 -1.18 11.09 23.52
N LEU A 237 -1.50 11.17 24.81
CA LEU A 237 -0.56 10.90 25.89
C LEU A 237 -0.39 9.39 26.10
N THR A 238 0.23 8.74 25.12
CA THR A 238 0.50 7.29 25.13
C THR A 238 1.60 6.93 26.13
N ALA A 239 1.80 5.64 26.41
CA ALA A 239 2.94 5.18 27.20
C ALA A 239 4.30 5.59 26.60
N THR A 240 4.36 5.74 25.27
CA THR A 240 5.53 6.28 24.58
C THR A 240 5.74 7.76 24.94
N ALA A 241 4.66 8.56 24.86
CA ALA A 241 4.70 10.01 25.13
C ALA A 241 5.01 10.34 26.60
N ARG A 242 4.54 9.53 27.56
CA ARG A 242 4.84 9.71 28.99
C ARG A 242 6.33 9.60 29.33
N GLU A 243 7.08 8.87 28.51
CA GLU A 243 8.52 8.67 28.70
C GLU A 243 9.39 9.71 28.00
N ALA A 244 8.76 10.59 27.20
CA ALA A 244 9.45 11.59 26.41
C ALA A 244 10.00 12.72 27.27
N ASP A 245 11.17 13.24 26.88
CA ASP A 245 11.66 14.50 27.46
C ASP A 245 10.88 15.70 26.91
N VAL A 246 10.36 15.58 25.67
CA VAL A 246 9.42 16.51 25.03
C VAL A 246 8.34 15.72 24.30
N HIS A 247 7.08 15.98 24.64
CA HIS A 247 5.91 15.49 23.93
C HIS A 247 5.25 16.64 23.18
N LEU A 248 5.19 16.55 21.85
CA LEU A 248 4.43 17.46 21.01
C LEU A 248 3.10 16.80 20.65
N ALA A 249 1.98 17.41 21.07
CA ALA A 249 0.62 16.89 20.85
C ALA A 249 -0.14 17.70 19.79
N PRO A 250 0.16 17.53 18.49
CA PRO A 250 -0.52 18.28 17.45
C PRO A 250 -1.96 17.79 17.25
N ARG A 251 -2.85 18.69 16.84
CA ARG A 251 -4.15 18.34 16.23
C ARG A 251 -3.91 17.35 15.07
N ALA A 252 -4.73 16.31 14.98
CA ALA A 252 -4.57 15.32 13.91
C ALA A 252 -4.70 15.97 12.53
N GLY A 253 -3.89 15.51 11.58
CA GLY A 253 -3.81 16.06 10.23
C GLY A 253 -2.88 17.25 10.04
N THR A 254 -2.20 17.72 11.10
CA THR A 254 -1.33 18.91 11.05
C THR A 254 0.18 18.61 11.08
N ASN A 255 0.56 17.36 10.78
CA ASN A 255 1.96 16.87 10.82
C ASN A 255 2.93 17.76 10.02
N MET A 256 2.56 18.14 8.80
CA MET A 256 3.39 18.99 7.93
C MET A 256 3.78 20.32 8.58
N ALA A 257 2.86 20.96 9.32
CA ALA A 257 3.14 22.24 9.97
C ALA A 257 4.15 22.08 11.10
N VAL A 258 4.06 21.02 11.91
CA VAL A 258 5.06 20.70 12.95
C VAL A 258 6.44 20.46 12.32
N LEU A 259 6.50 19.63 11.27
CA LEU A 259 7.75 19.25 10.61
C LEU A 259 8.41 20.43 9.89
N ASN A 260 7.64 21.28 9.22
CA ASN A 260 8.15 22.51 8.63
C ASN A 260 8.64 23.48 9.72
N GLY A 261 7.96 23.58 10.86
CA GLY A 261 8.40 24.37 12.01
C GLY A 261 9.70 23.90 12.64
N LEU A 262 9.86 22.58 12.82
CA LEU A 262 11.11 22.00 13.32
C LEU A 262 12.27 22.31 12.38
N GLN A 263 12.11 22.10 11.07
CA GLN A 263 13.14 22.41 10.08
C GLN A 263 13.45 23.92 10.01
N HIS A 264 12.42 24.78 10.09
CA HIS A 264 12.60 26.23 10.17
C HIS A 264 13.51 26.62 11.34
N LEU A 265 13.25 26.06 12.52
CA LEU A 265 14.04 26.31 13.73
C LEU A 265 15.45 25.73 13.67
N LEU A 266 15.63 24.55 13.06
CA LEU A 266 16.96 23.96 12.86
C LEU A 266 17.83 24.82 11.94
N ILE A 267 17.24 25.34 10.85
CA ILE A 267 17.90 26.27 9.92
C ILE A 267 18.22 27.60 10.62
N GLN A 268 17.24 28.18 11.31
CA GLN A 268 17.41 29.45 12.03
C GLN A 268 18.48 29.34 13.13
N GLY A 269 18.53 28.19 13.82
CA GLY A 269 19.49 27.90 14.88
C GLY A 269 20.91 27.61 14.39
N GLY A 270 21.13 27.51 13.08
CA GLY A 270 22.44 27.25 12.50
C GLY A 270 22.93 25.80 12.66
N TYR A 271 22.02 24.84 12.85
CA TYR A 271 22.37 23.43 13.07
C TYR A 271 22.62 22.62 11.78
N VAL A 272 22.32 23.20 10.62
CA VAL A 272 22.47 22.52 9.32
C VAL A 272 23.94 22.21 9.04
N ASP A 273 24.23 20.95 8.72
CA ASP A 273 25.53 20.56 8.14
C ASP A 273 25.58 20.99 6.68
N ARG A 274 26.05 22.22 6.45
CA ARG A 274 26.15 22.82 5.11
C ARG A 274 27.05 22.02 4.19
N SER A 275 28.13 21.45 4.73
CA SER A 275 29.08 20.67 3.93
C SER A 275 28.46 19.38 3.42
N PHE A 276 27.72 18.68 4.28
CA PHE A 276 26.97 17.50 3.89
C PHE A 276 25.87 17.83 2.88
N VAL A 277 25.07 18.86 3.15
CA VAL A 277 23.96 19.26 2.28
C VAL A 277 24.44 19.60 0.87
N GLU A 278 25.52 20.37 0.74
CA GLU A 278 26.07 20.76 -0.56
C GLU A 278 26.64 19.57 -1.35
N ALA A 279 27.28 18.62 -0.65
CA ALA A 279 27.91 17.45 -1.29
C ALA A 279 26.91 16.33 -1.62
N HIS A 280 25.94 16.06 -0.74
CA HIS A 280 25.15 14.83 -0.73
C HIS A 280 23.65 15.01 -0.94
N THR A 281 23.17 16.25 -1.14
CA THR A 281 21.74 16.51 -1.32
C THR A 281 21.41 17.43 -2.49
N LEU A 282 20.15 17.41 -2.91
CA LEU A 282 19.52 18.37 -3.84
C LEU A 282 18.24 18.94 -3.22
N GLY A 283 17.86 20.17 -3.59
CA GLY A 283 16.56 20.76 -3.18
C GLY A 283 16.59 21.63 -1.91
N TYR A 284 17.76 21.83 -1.28
CA TYR A 284 17.85 22.62 -0.03
C TYR A 284 17.28 24.05 -0.14
N ALA A 285 17.55 24.75 -1.25
CA ALA A 285 17.07 26.12 -1.44
C ALA A 285 15.53 26.20 -1.48
N GLU A 286 14.88 25.20 -2.06
CA GLU A 286 13.43 25.09 -2.08
C GLU A 286 12.89 24.76 -0.68
N LEU A 287 13.50 23.81 0.02
CA LEU A 287 13.16 23.48 1.39
C LEU A 287 13.22 24.72 2.30
N GLU A 288 14.35 25.44 2.27
CA GLU A 288 14.55 26.65 3.07
C GLU A 288 13.52 27.74 2.76
N ARG A 289 13.17 27.92 1.49
CA ARG A 289 12.13 28.86 1.06
C ARG A 289 10.76 28.48 1.64
N THR A 290 10.39 27.20 1.56
CA THR A 290 9.11 26.67 2.05
C THR A 290 9.01 26.81 3.56
N VAL A 291 9.98 26.29 4.31
CA VAL A 291 9.90 26.23 5.78
C VAL A 291 10.03 27.60 6.45
N ARG A 292 10.59 28.61 5.77
CA ARG A 292 10.68 30.00 6.27
C ARG A 292 9.33 30.56 6.71
N ALA A 293 8.23 30.09 6.11
CA ALA A 293 6.89 30.56 6.42
C ALA A 293 6.32 29.99 7.73
N TYR A 294 6.99 29.04 8.38
CA TYR A 294 6.50 28.28 9.55
C TYR A 294 7.20 28.72 10.83
N SER A 295 6.97 29.97 11.23
CA SER A 295 7.39 30.45 12.55
C SER A 295 6.72 29.64 13.67
N PRO A 296 7.32 29.53 14.86
CA PRO A 296 6.73 28.76 15.95
C PRO A 296 5.31 29.19 16.33
N GLN A 297 5.02 30.50 16.26
CA GLN A 297 3.67 31.02 16.50
C GLN A 297 2.67 30.54 15.46
N ARG A 298 3.03 30.54 14.18
CA ARG A 298 2.16 30.01 13.12
C ARG A 298 1.93 28.51 13.28
N VAL A 299 2.96 27.77 13.69
CA VAL A 299 2.82 26.33 13.95
C VAL A 299 1.89 26.10 15.13
N GLU A 300 2.01 26.86 16.21
CA GLU A 300 1.09 26.80 17.36
C GLU A 300 -0.36 27.10 16.97
N GLU A 301 -0.60 28.12 16.14
CA GLU A 301 -1.92 28.45 15.62
C GLU A 301 -2.55 27.30 14.82
N ILE A 302 -1.76 26.63 13.96
CA ILE A 302 -2.26 25.53 13.12
C ILE A 302 -2.45 24.25 13.93
N THR A 303 -1.48 23.92 14.77
CA THR A 303 -1.31 22.57 15.34
C THR A 303 -1.79 22.47 16.78
N GLY A 304 -1.87 23.59 17.50
CA GLY A 304 -2.04 23.59 18.96
C GLY A 304 -0.77 23.24 19.75
N VAL A 305 0.34 22.89 19.10
CA VAL A 305 1.61 22.61 19.79
C VAL A 305 2.22 23.91 20.32
N PRO A 306 2.49 24.04 21.63
CA PRO A 306 3.07 25.25 22.18
C PRO A 306 4.40 25.61 21.50
N ALA A 307 4.57 26.89 21.10
CA ALA A 307 5.78 27.34 20.43
C ALA A 307 7.06 27.10 21.27
N ALA A 308 6.94 27.09 22.60
CA ALA A 308 8.03 26.81 23.52
C ALA A 308 8.52 25.35 23.41
N ASP A 309 7.60 24.39 23.35
CA ASP A 309 7.93 22.97 23.24
C ASP A 309 8.51 22.64 21.86
N LEU A 310 7.99 23.28 20.80
CA LEU A 310 8.55 23.18 19.45
C LEU A 310 10.01 23.65 19.41
N ARG A 311 10.33 24.78 20.06
CA ARG A 311 11.72 25.27 20.20
C ARG A 311 12.60 24.32 20.98
N ARG A 312 12.09 23.79 22.10
CA ARG A 312 12.82 22.82 22.93
C ARG A 312 13.13 21.53 22.16
N ALA A 313 12.17 21.01 21.39
CA ALA A 313 12.40 19.86 20.51
C ALA A 313 13.46 20.16 19.44
N ALA A 314 13.38 21.30 18.76
CA ALA A 314 14.36 21.69 17.75
C ALA A 314 15.78 21.86 18.33
N GLU A 315 15.92 22.43 19.53
CA GLU A 315 17.20 22.54 20.24
C GLU A 315 17.76 21.16 20.62
N MET A 316 16.91 20.26 21.14
CA MET A 316 17.33 18.89 21.48
C MET A 316 17.85 18.13 20.26
N ILE A 317 17.15 18.25 19.13
CA ILE A 317 17.54 17.65 17.86
C ILE A 317 18.83 18.32 17.35
N GLY A 318 18.87 19.64 17.26
CA GLY A 318 20.01 20.37 16.69
C GLY A 318 21.33 20.15 17.45
N THR A 319 21.26 19.98 18.77
CA THR A 319 22.44 19.81 19.64
C THR A 319 22.94 18.38 19.77
N SER A 320 22.24 17.37 19.24
CA SER A 320 22.68 15.98 19.35
C SER A 320 23.72 15.60 18.28
N GLU A 321 24.51 14.56 18.54
CA GLU A 321 25.49 14.05 17.57
C GLU A 321 24.89 12.92 16.72
N GLY A 322 24.01 12.11 17.31
CA GLY A 322 23.20 11.08 16.67
C GLY A 322 21.74 11.51 16.51
N LEU A 323 21.01 10.77 15.68
CA LEU A 323 19.56 10.90 15.55
C LEU A 323 18.99 9.62 14.96
N VAL A 324 18.11 8.97 15.74
CA VAL A 324 17.25 7.91 15.23
C VAL A 324 15.84 8.45 15.10
N SER A 325 15.34 8.51 13.87
CA SER A 325 13.97 8.93 13.58
C SER A 325 13.13 7.72 13.22
N THR A 326 11.96 7.60 13.85
CA THR A 326 10.99 6.54 13.53
C THR A 326 9.65 7.13 13.16
N VAL A 327 9.03 6.61 12.10
CA VAL A 327 7.73 7.07 11.61
C VAL A 327 6.78 5.89 11.49
N LEU A 328 5.50 6.05 11.87
CA LEU A 328 4.48 5.02 11.67
C LEU A 328 3.09 5.64 11.36
N GLN A 329 2.00 4.98 11.74
CA GLN A 329 0.66 5.21 11.20
C GLN A 329 0.06 6.58 11.54
N GLY A 330 0.55 7.26 12.59
CA GLY A 330 0.15 8.65 12.88
C GLY A 330 0.59 9.64 11.80
N VAL A 331 1.55 9.25 10.95
CA VAL A 331 1.93 9.96 9.72
C VAL A 331 1.31 9.30 8.50
N TYR A 332 1.49 7.99 8.33
CA TYR A 332 1.17 7.31 7.06
C TYR A 332 -0.31 7.29 6.69
N GLN A 333 -1.20 7.33 7.68
CA GLN A 333 -2.65 7.31 7.49
C GLN A 333 -3.29 8.67 7.82
N SER A 334 -2.49 9.74 7.75
CA SER A 334 -2.87 11.10 8.08
C SER A 334 -2.78 12.00 6.86
N ASN A 335 -3.19 13.26 6.99
CA ASN A 335 -3.14 14.24 5.91
C ASN A 335 -1.70 14.51 5.43
N GLN A 336 -1.52 14.65 4.10
CA GLN A 336 -0.21 14.84 3.44
C GLN A 336 0.86 13.84 3.91
N ALA A 337 0.51 12.56 3.90
CA ALA A 337 1.28 11.49 4.52
C ALA A 337 2.70 11.36 3.95
N THR A 338 2.83 11.27 2.61
CA THR A 338 4.12 11.08 1.96
C THR A 338 5.02 12.30 2.13
N ALA A 339 4.47 13.50 1.92
CA ALA A 339 5.19 14.74 2.13
C ALA A 339 5.71 14.89 3.57
N SER A 340 4.90 14.50 4.57
CA SER A 340 5.28 14.51 5.99
C SER A 340 6.40 13.52 6.28
N ALA A 341 6.29 12.30 5.78
CA ALA A 341 7.32 11.28 5.94
C ALA A 341 8.66 11.72 5.31
N CYS A 342 8.64 12.39 4.15
CA CYS A 342 9.83 13.01 3.56
C CYS A 342 10.43 14.10 4.44
N GLN A 343 9.63 14.90 5.17
CA GLN A 343 10.19 15.92 6.08
C GLN A 343 10.99 15.29 7.23
N VAL A 344 10.59 14.12 7.72
CA VAL A 344 11.38 13.40 8.73
C VAL A 344 12.73 13.00 8.15
N ASN A 345 12.76 12.51 6.90
CA ASN A 345 14.03 12.22 6.22
C ASN A 345 14.88 13.49 6.05
N ASN A 346 14.27 14.61 5.66
CA ASN A 346 14.96 15.89 5.50
C ASN A 346 15.62 16.34 6.80
N ILE A 347 14.97 16.19 7.96
CA ILE A 347 15.57 16.54 9.27
C ILE A 347 16.88 15.78 9.49
N ASN A 348 16.91 14.47 9.24
CA ASN A 348 18.14 13.69 9.35
C ASN A 348 19.20 14.14 8.32
N LEU A 349 18.79 14.40 7.07
CA LEU A 349 19.68 14.79 5.98
C LEU A 349 20.31 16.17 6.15
N ILE A 350 19.54 17.19 6.55
CA ILE A 350 20.09 18.54 6.75
C ILE A 350 21.09 18.59 7.92
N LEU A 351 21.07 17.59 8.80
CA LEU A 351 22.00 17.44 9.92
C LEU A 351 23.17 16.50 9.60
N GLY A 352 23.22 15.88 8.41
CA GLY A 352 24.25 14.88 8.06
C GLY A 352 24.18 13.59 8.91
N ARG A 353 23.00 13.24 9.43
CA ARG A 353 22.80 12.11 10.36
C ARG A 353 22.18 10.92 9.65
N ILE A 354 22.99 10.28 8.80
CA ILE A 354 22.67 9.04 8.09
C ILE A 354 23.97 8.24 7.82
N GLY A 355 23.86 6.93 7.56
CA GLY A 355 24.99 6.12 7.09
C GLY A 355 26.05 5.80 8.15
N ARG A 356 25.82 6.13 9.43
CA ARG A 356 26.76 5.87 10.54
C ARG A 356 26.04 5.42 11.81
N PRO A 357 26.74 4.78 12.77
CA PRO A 357 26.13 4.34 14.02
C PRO A 357 25.40 5.47 14.77
N GLY A 358 24.18 5.19 15.23
CA GLY A 358 23.33 6.12 15.96
C GLY A 358 22.62 7.14 15.09
N CYS A 359 22.74 7.02 13.77
CA CYS A 359 22.16 7.91 12.77
C CYS A 359 21.28 7.10 11.82
N GLY A 360 20.03 6.87 12.23
CA GLY A 360 19.11 5.97 11.55
C GLY A 360 17.80 6.65 11.17
N ILE A 361 17.28 6.30 9.99
CA ILE A 361 15.91 6.60 9.59
C ILE A 361 15.20 5.26 9.48
N LEU A 362 14.11 5.10 10.24
CA LEU A 362 13.26 3.92 10.23
C LEU A 362 11.84 4.34 9.84
N GLN A 363 11.54 4.25 8.55
CA GLN A 363 10.18 4.36 8.01
C GLN A 363 9.47 3.03 8.29
N MET A 364 8.86 2.91 9.47
CA MET A 364 8.49 1.61 10.04
C MET A 364 7.41 0.87 9.23
N ASN A 365 7.40 -0.45 9.33
CA ASN A 365 6.30 -1.27 8.84
C ASN A 365 5.27 -1.50 9.95
N GLY A 366 4.00 -1.79 9.62
CA GLY A 366 2.99 -2.16 10.63
C GLY A 366 2.66 -3.65 10.69
N GLN A 367 3.20 -4.42 9.73
CA GLN A 367 2.92 -5.83 9.48
C GLN A 367 4.24 -6.60 9.39
N PRO A 368 4.24 -7.91 9.69
CA PRO A 368 5.46 -8.69 9.92
C PRO A 368 6.30 -8.88 8.65
N THR A 369 5.66 -9.02 7.49
CA THR A 369 6.34 -9.31 6.21
C THR A 369 6.01 -8.29 5.13
N ALA A 370 5.54 -7.09 5.53
CA ALA A 370 5.30 -6.01 4.58
C ALA A 370 6.57 -5.58 3.84
N GLN A 371 7.75 -5.79 4.41
CA GLN A 371 9.00 -5.58 3.68
C GLN A 371 9.10 -6.53 2.48
N ASN A 372 8.82 -7.82 2.64
CA ASN A 372 8.85 -8.77 1.52
C ASN A 372 7.81 -8.44 0.46
N THR A 373 6.60 -8.02 0.86
CA THR A 373 5.57 -7.61 -0.11
C THR A 373 6.10 -6.51 -1.05
N ARG A 374 6.83 -5.53 -0.52
CA ARG A 374 7.42 -4.43 -1.28
C ARG A 374 8.65 -4.86 -2.09
N GLU A 375 9.50 -5.71 -1.50
CA GLU A 375 10.65 -6.28 -2.20
C GLU A 375 10.23 -7.04 -3.46
N THR A 376 9.22 -7.90 -3.35
CA THR A 376 8.77 -8.76 -4.46
C THR A 376 7.82 -8.06 -5.43
N GLY A 377 7.41 -6.82 -5.18
CA GLY A 377 6.41 -6.10 -5.98
C GLY A 377 4.98 -6.62 -5.82
N ALA A 378 4.69 -7.33 -4.72
CA ALA A 378 3.37 -7.86 -4.41
C ALA A 378 2.38 -6.80 -3.86
N ASP A 379 2.85 -5.56 -3.76
CA ASP A 379 2.10 -4.33 -3.48
C ASP A 379 1.81 -3.51 -4.75
N GLY A 380 2.08 -4.08 -5.93
CA GLY A 380 1.85 -3.47 -7.24
C GLY A 380 3.12 -3.05 -7.96
N ASP A 381 4.22 -2.80 -7.26
CA ASP A 381 5.51 -2.43 -7.87
C ASP A 381 6.18 -3.61 -8.60
N LEU A 382 7.37 -3.41 -9.17
CA LEU A 382 8.13 -4.49 -9.80
C LEU A 382 9.19 -5.08 -8.84
N PRO A 383 9.39 -6.42 -8.85
CA PRO A 383 10.30 -7.08 -7.93
C PRO A 383 11.74 -6.56 -7.99
N GLY A 384 12.40 -6.56 -6.83
CA GLY A 384 13.77 -6.07 -6.67
C GLY A 384 13.88 -4.55 -6.73
N PHE A 385 12.84 -3.83 -6.30
CA PHE A 385 12.74 -2.37 -6.37
C PHE A 385 12.99 -1.83 -7.78
N ARG A 386 12.37 -2.46 -8.77
CA ARG A 386 12.47 -2.04 -10.17
C ARG A 386 11.41 -1.01 -10.50
N ASN A 387 11.81 -0.03 -11.30
CA ASN A 387 10.93 1.03 -11.78
C ASN A 387 10.14 0.56 -13.00
N TRP A 388 8.81 0.52 -12.91
CA TRP A 388 7.93 0.15 -14.01
C TRP A 388 8.05 1.07 -15.22
N ALA A 389 8.45 2.33 -15.02
CA ALA A 389 8.63 3.30 -16.09
C ALA A 389 10.03 3.24 -16.74
N ASN A 390 10.96 2.45 -16.18
CA ASN A 390 12.30 2.25 -16.76
C ASN A 390 12.28 1.01 -17.65
N LYS A 391 12.46 1.21 -18.95
CA LYS A 391 12.40 0.13 -19.97
C LYS A 391 13.47 -0.94 -19.74
N ASP A 392 14.66 -0.57 -19.30
CA ASP A 392 15.75 -1.50 -19.05
C ASP A 392 15.42 -2.40 -17.86
N HIS A 393 14.83 -1.84 -16.79
CA HIS A 393 14.37 -2.63 -15.65
C HIS A 393 13.27 -3.64 -16.02
N VAL A 394 12.33 -3.24 -16.88
CA VAL A 394 11.27 -4.16 -17.34
C VAL A 394 11.88 -5.25 -18.24
N GLN A 395 12.82 -4.89 -19.11
CA GLN A 395 13.53 -5.84 -19.96
C GLN A 395 14.37 -6.84 -19.13
N GLU A 396 15.05 -6.39 -18.08
CA GLU A 396 15.77 -7.27 -17.15
C GLU A 396 14.85 -8.35 -16.55
N LEU A 397 13.64 -7.97 -16.11
CA LEU A 397 12.68 -8.93 -15.58
C LEU A 397 12.14 -9.86 -16.66
N ALA A 398 11.88 -9.34 -17.87
CA ALA A 398 11.42 -10.15 -18.99
C ALA A 398 12.47 -11.21 -19.37
N ASP A 399 13.75 -10.83 -19.40
CA ASP A 399 14.86 -11.75 -19.66
C ASP A 399 15.01 -12.78 -18.54
N LEU A 400 14.94 -12.35 -17.28
CA LEU A 400 15.01 -13.24 -16.12
C LEU A 400 13.89 -14.29 -16.11
N TRP A 401 12.66 -13.87 -16.39
CA TRP A 401 11.49 -14.75 -16.41
C TRP A 401 11.29 -15.46 -17.74
N ASN A 402 12.13 -15.17 -18.73
CA ASN A 402 12.06 -15.72 -20.09
C ASN A 402 10.71 -15.45 -20.77
N VAL A 403 10.20 -14.22 -20.68
CA VAL A 403 8.93 -13.80 -21.31
C VAL A 403 9.16 -12.63 -22.27
N ASP A 404 8.18 -12.32 -23.11
CA ASP A 404 8.19 -11.07 -23.87
C ASP A 404 7.93 -9.89 -22.94
N VAL A 405 8.59 -8.76 -23.19
CA VAL A 405 8.51 -7.56 -22.34
C VAL A 405 7.07 -7.06 -22.17
N ASP A 406 6.24 -7.22 -23.20
CA ASP A 406 4.83 -6.81 -23.23
C ASP A 406 3.91 -7.69 -22.37
N VAL A 407 4.41 -8.83 -21.88
CA VAL A 407 3.69 -9.66 -20.92
C VAL A 407 3.63 -8.96 -19.56
N ILE A 408 4.71 -8.28 -19.16
CA ILE A 408 4.83 -7.61 -17.87
C ILE A 408 4.08 -6.28 -17.95
N PRO A 409 3.05 -6.04 -17.11
CA PRO A 409 2.32 -4.78 -17.15
C PRO A 409 3.17 -3.60 -16.71
N HIS A 410 3.46 -2.67 -17.64
CA HIS A 410 4.33 -1.52 -17.40
C HIS A 410 3.94 -0.26 -18.20
N TRP A 411 2.81 -0.26 -18.90
CA TRP A 411 2.32 0.86 -19.72
C TRP A 411 1.57 1.94 -18.92
N ALA A 412 1.31 1.70 -17.64
CA ALA A 412 0.67 2.63 -16.72
C ALA A 412 1.16 2.37 -15.29
N PRO A 413 1.00 3.35 -14.37
CA PRO A 413 1.28 3.11 -12.96
C PRO A 413 0.50 1.90 -12.41
N PRO A 414 1.08 1.13 -11.47
CA PRO A 414 0.38 0.02 -10.83
C PRO A 414 -0.97 0.43 -10.22
N THR A 415 -1.97 -0.46 -10.33
CA THR A 415 -3.31 -0.19 -9.80
C THR A 415 -3.31 -0.35 -8.28
N HIS A 416 -3.55 0.72 -7.54
CA HIS A 416 -3.60 0.66 -6.08
C HIS A 416 -4.92 0.07 -5.56
N ALA A 417 -4.93 -0.41 -4.31
CA ALA A 417 -6.02 -1.17 -3.71
C ALA A 417 -7.38 -0.44 -3.77
N LEU A 418 -7.43 0.85 -3.40
CA LEU A 418 -8.68 1.62 -3.48
C LEU A 418 -9.19 1.78 -4.92
N GLU A 419 -8.30 1.83 -5.92
CA GLU A 419 -8.75 1.81 -7.31
C GLU A 419 -9.22 0.42 -7.71
N MET A 420 -8.56 -0.66 -7.29
CA MET A 420 -9.05 -2.03 -7.53
C MET A 420 -10.47 -2.24 -6.99
N PHE A 421 -10.78 -1.78 -5.77
CA PHE A 421 -12.14 -1.85 -5.24
C PHE A 421 -13.13 -0.97 -6.01
N HIS A 422 -12.69 0.18 -6.54
CA HIS A 422 -13.51 0.99 -7.45
C HIS A 422 -13.80 0.25 -8.77
N LEU A 423 -12.79 -0.39 -9.36
CA LEU A 423 -12.93 -1.21 -10.57
C LEU A 423 -13.81 -2.44 -10.34
N CYS A 424 -13.76 -3.05 -9.16
CA CYS A 424 -14.73 -4.07 -8.75
C CYS A 424 -16.15 -3.50 -8.67
N GLN A 425 -16.31 -2.26 -8.18
CA GLN A 425 -17.61 -1.61 -8.07
C GLN A 425 -18.22 -1.32 -9.45
N THR A 426 -17.43 -0.81 -10.39
CA THR A 426 -17.85 -0.48 -11.75
C THR A 426 -17.97 -1.71 -12.67
N GLY A 427 -17.39 -2.84 -12.27
CA GLY A 427 -17.43 -4.11 -13.01
C GLY A 427 -16.32 -4.26 -14.04
N SER A 428 -15.27 -3.43 -13.96
CA SER A 428 -14.04 -3.61 -14.74
C SER A 428 -13.24 -4.81 -14.22
N ILE A 429 -13.09 -4.93 -12.90
CA ILE A 429 -12.60 -6.17 -12.26
C ILE A 429 -13.83 -7.04 -11.94
N ARG A 430 -13.78 -8.29 -12.37
CA ARG A 430 -14.86 -9.29 -12.24
C ARG A 430 -14.44 -10.55 -11.50
N MET A 431 -13.16 -10.69 -11.19
CA MET A 431 -12.65 -11.69 -10.25
C MET A 431 -11.70 -11.01 -9.29
N LEU A 432 -11.90 -11.22 -7.98
CA LEU A 432 -11.04 -10.70 -6.93
C LEU A 432 -10.59 -11.83 -6.01
N TRP A 433 -9.29 -12.10 -5.98
CA TRP A 433 -8.70 -13.09 -5.06
C TRP A 433 -8.08 -12.39 -3.85
N ILE A 434 -8.70 -12.56 -2.68
CA ILE A 434 -8.31 -11.96 -1.41
C ILE A 434 -7.51 -12.98 -0.59
N GLN A 435 -6.33 -12.60 -0.10
CA GLN A 435 -5.41 -13.52 0.57
C GLN A 435 -5.03 -13.01 1.98
N ALA A 436 -5.33 -13.80 3.02
CA ALA A 436 -4.90 -13.58 4.40
C ALA A 436 -5.09 -12.12 4.90
N THR A 437 -6.24 -11.54 4.57
CA THR A 437 -6.65 -10.18 4.91
C THR A 437 -8.18 -10.08 4.99
N ASN A 438 -8.69 -9.11 5.76
CA ASN A 438 -10.13 -8.98 6.04
C ASN A 438 -10.66 -7.59 5.65
N PRO A 439 -10.78 -7.27 4.35
CA PRO A 439 -11.25 -5.98 3.84
C PRO A 439 -12.64 -5.57 4.34
N ALA A 440 -13.52 -6.53 4.65
CA ALA A 440 -14.85 -6.25 5.20
C ALA A 440 -14.85 -5.62 6.62
N VAL A 441 -13.66 -5.49 7.23
CA VAL A 441 -13.42 -4.82 8.51
C VAL A 441 -12.29 -3.78 8.42
N SER A 442 -11.27 -4.01 7.59
CA SER A 442 -10.03 -3.23 7.59
C SER A 442 -9.92 -2.12 6.55
N LEU A 443 -10.73 -2.12 5.49
CA LEU A 443 -10.79 -1.01 4.53
C LEU A 443 -11.61 0.15 5.08
N PRO A 444 -11.45 1.38 4.56
CA PRO A 444 -12.34 2.49 4.90
C PRO A 444 -13.71 2.33 4.24
N ASP A 445 -14.72 3.04 4.75
CA ASP A 445 -16.09 3.02 4.21
C ASP A 445 -16.65 1.60 4.06
N LEU A 446 -16.69 0.88 5.19
CA LEU A 446 -17.03 -0.56 5.21
C LEU A 446 -18.39 -0.88 4.59
N GLY A 447 -19.37 0.02 4.72
CA GLY A 447 -20.67 -0.13 4.07
C GLY A 447 -20.55 -0.22 2.55
N ARG A 448 -19.68 0.59 1.92
CA ARG A 448 -19.37 0.52 0.49
C ARG A 448 -18.64 -0.77 0.14
N ILE A 449 -17.59 -1.13 0.88
CA ILE A 449 -16.76 -2.30 0.61
C ILE A 449 -17.57 -3.60 0.66
N ARG A 450 -18.43 -3.78 1.66
CA ARG A 450 -19.27 -4.98 1.75
C ARG A 450 -20.22 -5.07 0.56
N LYS A 451 -20.84 -3.97 0.13
CA LYS A 451 -21.68 -3.95 -1.08
C LYS A 451 -20.92 -4.35 -2.34
N ILE A 452 -19.66 -3.95 -2.47
CA ILE A 452 -18.80 -4.34 -3.61
C ILE A 452 -18.57 -5.85 -3.61
N LEU A 453 -18.17 -6.41 -2.46
CA LEU A 453 -17.91 -7.85 -2.31
C LEU A 453 -19.16 -8.72 -2.49
N GLN A 454 -20.36 -8.13 -2.40
CA GLN A 454 -21.64 -8.82 -2.60
C GLN A 454 -22.20 -8.71 -4.02
N LYS A 455 -21.51 -8.03 -4.94
CA LYS A 455 -21.96 -7.89 -6.33
C LYS A 455 -22.03 -9.26 -7.01
N ARG A 456 -23.15 -9.55 -7.67
CA ARG A 456 -23.37 -10.81 -8.40
C ARG A 456 -22.43 -11.02 -9.60
N ASP A 457 -21.85 -9.94 -10.12
CA ASP A 457 -20.95 -9.96 -11.28
C ASP A 457 -19.46 -9.88 -10.90
N LEU A 458 -19.15 -10.02 -9.61
CA LEU A 458 -17.80 -10.14 -9.06
C LEU A 458 -17.62 -11.53 -8.43
N PHE A 459 -16.72 -12.34 -8.99
CA PHE A 459 -16.34 -13.64 -8.44
C PHE A 459 -15.26 -13.46 -7.36
N VAL A 460 -15.59 -13.73 -6.10
CA VAL A 460 -14.71 -13.47 -4.95
C VAL A 460 -14.11 -14.78 -4.42
N ILE A 461 -12.78 -14.85 -4.40
CA ILE A 461 -12.04 -15.97 -3.78
C ILE A 461 -11.40 -15.46 -2.50
N VAL A 462 -11.54 -16.19 -1.39
CA VAL A 462 -10.88 -15.87 -0.12
C VAL A 462 -10.00 -17.03 0.32
N GLN A 463 -8.70 -16.78 0.40
CA GLN A 463 -7.74 -17.69 1.00
C GLN A 463 -7.44 -17.24 2.44
N ASP A 464 -7.99 -17.94 3.42
CA ASP A 464 -7.87 -17.59 4.84
C ASP A 464 -7.80 -18.84 5.73
N ALA A 465 -7.35 -18.65 6.97
CA ALA A 465 -7.28 -19.69 7.98
C ALA A 465 -8.57 -19.81 8.80
N PHE A 466 -9.40 -18.77 8.81
CA PHE A 466 -10.63 -18.69 9.60
C PHE A 466 -11.82 -18.18 8.76
N MET A 467 -13.03 -18.49 9.19
CA MET A 467 -14.25 -17.93 8.62
C MET A 467 -14.44 -16.45 9.05
N THR A 468 -13.69 -15.56 8.41
CA THR A 468 -13.76 -14.10 8.64
C THR A 468 -15.00 -13.48 8.01
N GLU A 469 -15.29 -12.22 8.36
CA GLU A 469 -16.37 -11.44 7.73
C GLU A 469 -16.19 -11.36 6.20
N THR A 470 -14.95 -11.29 5.71
CA THR A 470 -14.67 -11.33 4.27
C THR A 470 -14.90 -12.72 3.69
N ALA A 471 -14.45 -13.79 4.35
CA ALA A 471 -14.68 -15.17 3.90
C ALA A 471 -16.17 -15.51 3.80
N GLN A 472 -17.00 -14.98 4.70
CA GLN A 472 -18.46 -15.14 4.66
C GLN A 472 -19.10 -14.53 3.41
N LEU A 473 -18.43 -13.61 2.72
CA LEU A 473 -18.91 -12.96 1.49
C LEU A 473 -18.36 -13.61 0.21
N ALA A 474 -17.44 -14.58 0.32
CA ALA A 474 -16.76 -15.17 -0.84
C ALA A 474 -17.65 -16.14 -1.63
N ASP A 475 -17.32 -16.37 -2.91
CA ASP A 475 -17.84 -17.48 -3.71
C ASP A 475 -17.05 -18.77 -3.48
N VAL A 476 -15.74 -18.64 -3.28
CA VAL A 476 -14.84 -19.76 -2.94
C VAL A 476 -14.00 -19.39 -1.74
N VAL A 477 -13.91 -20.28 -0.75
CA VAL A 477 -13.00 -20.15 0.40
C VAL A 477 -11.99 -21.28 0.36
N LEU A 478 -10.70 -20.93 0.40
CA LEU A 478 -9.58 -21.89 0.41
C LEU A 478 -8.92 -21.92 1.79
N PRO A 479 -8.86 -23.09 2.47
CA PRO A 479 -8.26 -23.20 3.80
C PRO A 479 -6.73 -23.09 3.72
N ALA A 480 -6.17 -22.09 4.42
CA ALA A 480 -4.74 -21.81 4.38
C ALA A 480 -4.00 -22.24 5.66
N ALA A 481 -2.79 -22.76 5.48
CA ALA A 481 -1.82 -22.99 6.54
C ALA A 481 -1.26 -21.66 7.07
N ILE A 482 -1.07 -21.57 8.39
CA ILE A 482 -0.53 -20.37 9.05
C ILE A 482 0.87 -20.61 9.61
N TRP A 483 1.41 -19.62 10.31
CA TRP A 483 2.73 -19.70 10.96
C TRP A 483 2.93 -21.00 11.74
N GLY A 484 4.11 -21.61 11.64
CA GLY A 484 4.41 -22.91 12.24
C GLY A 484 3.89 -24.12 11.45
N GLU A 485 3.03 -23.94 10.45
CA GLU A 485 2.51 -25.03 9.60
C GLU A 485 3.16 -25.08 8.20
N LYS A 486 4.02 -24.10 7.89
CA LYS A 486 4.70 -23.94 6.60
C LYS A 486 6.11 -23.34 6.79
N THR A 487 6.96 -23.55 5.80
CA THR A 487 8.33 -23.03 5.74
C THR A 487 8.39 -21.78 4.85
N GLY A 488 9.26 -20.83 5.17
CA GLY A 488 9.56 -19.67 4.32
C GLY A 488 10.30 -18.55 5.06
N CYS A 489 10.64 -17.50 4.34
CA CYS A 489 11.36 -16.35 4.88
C CYS A 489 10.45 -15.15 5.20
N SER A 490 10.86 -14.37 6.19
CA SER A 490 10.29 -13.06 6.50
C SER A 490 11.37 -12.00 6.67
N THR A 491 11.10 -10.78 6.24
CA THR A 491 12.00 -9.63 6.42
C THR A 491 11.32 -8.55 7.25
N ASN A 492 12.03 -8.08 8.28
CA ASN A 492 11.54 -7.02 9.17
C ASN A 492 11.92 -5.61 8.66
N VAL A 493 11.55 -4.57 9.43
CA VAL A 493 11.92 -3.17 9.10
C VAL A 493 13.44 -3.00 9.02
N SER A 494 14.20 -3.58 9.93
CA SER A 494 15.67 -3.47 9.93
C SER A 494 16.36 -4.30 8.84
N ARG A 495 15.62 -4.71 7.78
CA ARG A 495 16.06 -5.54 6.66
C ARG A 495 16.50 -6.96 7.03
N VAL A 496 16.32 -7.37 8.28
CA VAL A 496 16.74 -8.67 8.80
C VAL A 496 15.81 -9.75 8.26
N VAL A 497 16.40 -10.69 7.51
CA VAL A 497 15.74 -11.87 6.93
C VAL A 497 15.82 -13.02 7.92
N HIS A 498 14.68 -13.59 8.31
CA HIS A 498 14.58 -14.79 9.16
C HIS A 498 13.95 -15.94 8.38
N LEU A 499 14.50 -17.15 8.56
CA LEU A 499 13.91 -18.39 8.07
C LEU A 499 12.99 -19.02 9.14
N HIS A 500 11.82 -19.46 8.69
CA HIS A 500 10.83 -20.18 9.49
C HIS A 500 10.76 -21.62 9.00
N HIS A 501 10.98 -22.58 9.90
CA HIS A 501 10.80 -24.00 9.60
C HIS A 501 9.40 -24.47 9.97
N LYS A 502 8.80 -25.32 9.13
CA LYS A 502 7.54 -26.00 9.46
C LYS A 502 7.68 -26.79 10.78
N ALA A 503 6.85 -26.46 11.76
CA ALA A 503 6.88 -27.03 13.10
C ALA A 503 5.83 -28.14 13.28
N ILE A 504 4.62 -27.95 12.74
CA ILE A 504 3.49 -28.89 12.82
C ILE A 504 2.81 -29.02 11.45
N ASP A 505 1.91 -29.99 11.29
CA ASP A 505 1.06 -30.07 10.09
C ASP A 505 -0.14 -29.11 10.17
N PRO A 506 -0.57 -28.55 9.02
CA PRO A 506 -1.81 -27.78 8.96
C PRO A 506 -3.04 -28.65 9.24
N PRO A 507 -4.15 -28.08 9.74
CA PRO A 507 -5.34 -28.85 10.08
C PRO A 507 -6.13 -29.29 8.84
N GLY A 508 -6.64 -30.52 8.87
CA GLY A 508 -7.48 -31.07 7.80
C GLY A 508 -6.77 -31.12 6.45
N GLU A 509 -7.35 -30.48 5.45
CA GLU A 509 -6.80 -30.35 4.09
C GLU A 509 -6.23 -28.95 3.81
N ALA A 510 -5.98 -28.12 4.83
CA ALA A 510 -5.40 -26.80 4.64
C ALA A 510 -3.99 -26.90 4.01
N ARG A 511 -3.69 -26.01 3.06
CA ARG A 511 -2.43 -26.00 2.28
C ARG A 511 -1.64 -24.71 2.52
N SER A 512 -0.32 -24.75 2.31
CA SER A 512 0.47 -23.51 2.32
C SER A 512 0.05 -22.59 1.16
N GLY A 513 0.31 -21.29 1.28
CA GLY A 513 0.00 -20.37 0.17
C GLY A 513 0.80 -20.71 -1.07
N LEU A 514 2.05 -21.13 -0.91
CA LEU A 514 2.90 -21.60 -2.00
C LEU A 514 2.26 -22.79 -2.73
N ASP A 515 1.81 -23.82 -2.00
CA ASP A 515 1.19 -25.00 -2.63
C ASP A 515 -0.08 -24.65 -3.41
N ILE A 516 -0.88 -23.70 -2.90
CA ILE A 516 -2.09 -23.22 -3.58
C ILE A 516 -1.72 -22.51 -4.88
N PHE A 517 -0.70 -21.66 -4.85
CA PHE A 517 -0.21 -20.93 -6.04
C PHE A 517 0.43 -21.87 -7.06
N LEU A 518 1.21 -22.85 -6.63
CA LEU A 518 1.80 -23.86 -7.51
C LEU A 518 0.73 -24.77 -8.14
N ASP A 519 -0.36 -25.09 -7.44
CA ASP A 519 -1.49 -25.82 -8.04
C ASP A 519 -2.24 -24.97 -9.06
N TYR A 520 -2.50 -23.70 -8.75
CA TYR A 520 -3.11 -22.76 -9.70
C TYR A 520 -2.27 -22.61 -10.97
N ALA A 521 -0.96 -22.36 -10.83
CA ALA A 521 -0.05 -22.20 -11.95
C ALA A 521 0.00 -23.43 -12.86
N ARG A 522 0.05 -24.65 -12.28
CA ARG A 522 0.03 -25.91 -13.04
C ARG A 522 -1.27 -26.13 -13.79
N ARG A 523 -2.43 -25.83 -13.18
CA ARG A 523 -3.74 -25.99 -13.85
C ARG A 523 -3.97 -24.95 -14.95
N MET A 524 -3.47 -23.73 -14.76
CA MET A 524 -3.50 -22.67 -15.77
C MET A 524 -2.57 -22.97 -16.95
N ASP A 525 -1.49 -23.74 -16.72
CA ASP A 525 -0.45 -24.08 -17.69
C ASP A 525 0.33 -22.84 -18.18
N PHE A 526 0.77 -22.00 -17.24
CA PHE A 526 1.60 -20.83 -17.58
C PHE A 526 2.96 -21.26 -18.12
N ARG A 527 3.30 -20.74 -19.30
CA ARG A 527 4.54 -21.07 -20.03
C ARG A 527 5.37 -19.82 -20.30
N ASP A 528 6.68 -20.01 -20.33
CA ASP A 528 7.64 -19.01 -20.80
C ASP A 528 7.69 -18.97 -22.35
N LYS A 529 8.50 -18.07 -22.94
CA LYS A 529 8.54 -17.86 -24.39
C LYS A 529 9.10 -19.06 -25.19
N ASP A 530 9.79 -19.99 -24.51
CA ASP A 530 10.28 -21.25 -25.10
C ASP A 530 9.30 -22.42 -24.91
N GLY A 531 8.16 -22.18 -24.26
CA GLY A 531 7.12 -23.18 -24.00
C GLY A 531 7.35 -24.05 -22.76
N ALA A 532 8.38 -23.75 -21.95
CA ALA A 532 8.62 -24.42 -20.66
C ALA A 532 7.71 -23.84 -19.55
N PRO A 533 7.49 -24.55 -18.43
CA PRO A 533 6.73 -23.98 -17.31
C PRO A 533 7.35 -22.67 -16.81
N LEU A 534 6.52 -21.63 -16.63
CA LEU A 534 6.96 -20.32 -16.14
C LEU A 534 7.50 -20.42 -14.71
N ILE A 535 6.77 -21.14 -13.84
CA ILE A 535 7.21 -21.41 -12.47
C ILE A 535 8.09 -22.65 -12.47
N LYS A 536 9.37 -22.46 -12.12
CA LYS A 536 10.43 -23.47 -12.26
C LYS A 536 10.76 -24.21 -10.95
N TRP A 537 10.03 -23.92 -9.88
CA TRP A 537 10.23 -24.48 -8.54
C TRP A 537 9.00 -25.24 -8.05
N SER A 538 9.24 -26.13 -7.09
CA SER A 538 8.24 -27.02 -6.49
C SER A 538 8.17 -26.94 -4.97
N ASP A 539 9.15 -26.28 -4.34
CA ASP A 539 9.22 -26.10 -2.89
C ASP A 539 9.69 -24.68 -2.49
N PRO A 540 9.62 -24.32 -1.19
CA PRO A 540 10.03 -22.99 -0.73
C PRO A 540 11.51 -22.66 -0.97
N GLU A 541 12.43 -23.63 -0.85
CA GLU A 541 13.87 -23.36 -0.99
C GLU A 541 14.22 -23.08 -2.46
N GLU A 542 13.65 -23.83 -3.39
CA GLU A 542 13.78 -23.56 -4.83
C GLU A 542 13.20 -22.18 -5.21
N ALA A 543 12.06 -21.78 -4.61
CA ALA A 543 11.49 -20.45 -4.79
C ALA A 543 12.40 -19.34 -4.23
N PHE A 544 13.05 -19.58 -3.09
CA PHE A 544 14.02 -18.68 -2.48
C PHE A 544 15.27 -18.50 -3.36
N GLU A 545 15.78 -19.59 -3.96
CA GLU A 545 16.90 -19.51 -4.90
C GLU A 545 16.53 -18.73 -6.16
N ALA A 546 15.31 -18.88 -6.69
CA ALA A 546 14.83 -18.05 -7.79
C ALA A 546 14.71 -16.57 -7.41
N TRP A 547 14.36 -16.27 -6.15
CA TRP A 547 14.33 -14.90 -5.62
C TRP A 547 15.72 -14.27 -5.52
N LYS A 548 16.75 -15.04 -5.13
CA LYS A 548 18.14 -14.58 -5.10
C LYS A 548 18.61 -14.08 -6.46
N ASP A 549 18.24 -14.78 -7.53
CA ASP A 549 18.59 -14.34 -8.87
C ASP A 549 17.84 -13.05 -9.28
N CYS A 550 16.58 -12.90 -8.86
CA CYS A 550 15.80 -11.69 -9.12
C CYS A 550 16.37 -10.42 -8.46
N THR A 551 17.00 -10.58 -7.29
CA THR A 551 17.51 -9.47 -6.48
C THR A 551 18.97 -9.12 -6.75
N ARG A 552 19.67 -9.89 -7.57
CA ARG A 552 21.09 -9.67 -7.89
C ARG A 552 21.35 -8.24 -8.36
N GLY A 553 22.25 -7.54 -7.67
CA GLY A 553 22.64 -6.16 -7.96
C GLY A 553 21.58 -5.10 -7.58
N ARG A 554 20.41 -5.49 -7.07
CA ARG A 554 19.38 -4.57 -6.58
C ARG A 554 19.65 -4.16 -5.13
N PRO A 555 19.02 -3.09 -4.60
CA PRO A 555 19.29 -2.66 -3.22
C PRO A 555 19.02 -3.77 -2.19
N CYS A 556 18.00 -4.61 -2.44
CA CYS A 556 17.65 -5.79 -1.67
C CYS A 556 18.32 -7.07 -2.17
N ASP A 557 19.64 -7.06 -2.41
CA ASP A 557 20.39 -8.23 -2.90
C ASP A 557 20.45 -9.37 -1.85
N TYR A 558 19.99 -10.57 -2.24
CA TYR A 558 19.98 -11.78 -1.39
C TYR A 558 21.03 -12.83 -1.83
N THR A 559 21.89 -12.54 -2.80
CA THR A 559 22.75 -13.54 -3.45
C THR A 559 23.72 -14.28 -2.51
N GLY A 560 24.11 -13.65 -1.40
CA GLY A 560 24.92 -14.24 -0.33
C GLY A 560 24.13 -15.03 0.72
N LEU A 561 22.79 -15.02 0.67
CA LEU A 561 21.92 -15.77 1.57
C LEU A 561 21.67 -17.20 1.06
N SER A 562 21.38 -18.10 2.00
CA SER A 562 20.88 -19.45 1.77
C SER A 562 20.07 -19.89 2.99
N TYR A 563 19.18 -20.86 2.84
CA TYR A 563 18.48 -21.46 3.98
C TYR A 563 19.45 -22.04 5.01
N ALA A 564 20.55 -22.65 4.54
CA ALA A 564 21.61 -23.14 5.41
C ALA A 564 22.25 -22.02 6.24
N LYS A 565 22.52 -20.85 5.63
CA LYS A 565 23.09 -19.69 6.33
C LYS A 565 22.13 -19.07 7.35
N LEU A 566 20.82 -19.10 7.07
CA LEU A 566 19.78 -18.59 7.96
C LEU A 566 19.37 -19.59 9.07
N THR A 567 19.85 -20.84 9.01
CA THR A 567 19.48 -21.89 9.98
C THR A 567 20.45 -21.92 11.17
N GLY A 568 19.91 -21.97 12.38
CA GLY A 568 20.65 -22.11 13.64
C GLY A 568 21.23 -20.80 14.20
N GLY A 569 21.39 -19.76 13.37
CA GLY A 569 21.87 -18.43 13.78
C GLY A 569 20.75 -17.41 14.03
N SER A 570 21.10 -16.12 13.96
CA SER A 570 20.13 -15.03 13.83
C SER A 570 19.75 -14.82 12.37
N GLY A 571 18.71 -14.01 12.13
CA GLY A 571 18.46 -13.47 10.80
C GLY A 571 19.57 -12.51 10.34
N ILE A 572 19.61 -12.24 9.04
CA ILE A 572 20.69 -11.48 8.39
C ILE A 572 20.11 -10.28 7.63
N PRO A 573 20.61 -9.05 7.82
CA PRO A 573 20.14 -7.90 7.07
C PRO A 573 20.67 -7.89 5.63
N TRP A 574 19.79 -7.80 4.64
CA TRP A 574 20.21 -7.53 3.26
C TRP A 574 20.63 -6.05 3.10
N PRO A 575 21.50 -5.65 2.15
CA PRO A 575 22.09 -6.49 1.11
C PRO A 575 23.07 -7.49 1.71
N CYS A 576 23.01 -8.72 1.21
CA CYS A 576 23.92 -9.79 1.56
C CYS A 576 24.39 -10.42 0.25
N ASN A 577 25.65 -10.15 -0.12
CA ASN A 577 26.24 -10.45 -1.42
C ASN A 577 27.77 -10.64 -1.27
N GLU A 578 28.54 -10.64 -2.37
CA GLU A 578 30.00 -10.85 -2.29
C GLU A 578 30.74 -9.76 -1.51
N GLU A 579 30.27 -8.51 -1.55
CA GLU A 579 30.87 -7.36 -0.84
C GLU A 579 30.44 -7.33 0.63
N HIS A 580 29.22 -7.78 0.91
CA HIS A 580 28.62 -7.87 2.23
C HIS A 580 28.22 -9.32 2.53
N PRO A 581 29.19 -10.26 2.68
CA PRO A 581 28.88 -11.68 2.78
C PRO A 581 28.02 -12.00 3.98
N ASP A 582 28.13 -11.24 5.08
CA ASP A 582 27.35 -11.43 6.31
C ASP A 582 26.21 -10.41 6.48
N GLY A 583 25.80 -9.80 5.37
CA GLY A 583 24.79 -8.75 5.36
C GLY A 583 25.34 -7.38 5.71
N SER A 584 24.49 -6.36 5.60
CA SER A 584 24.85 -4.97 5.91
C SER A 584 23.88 -4.35 6.92
N VAL A 585 24.41 -3.98 8.08
CA VAL A 585 23.64 -3.37 9.18
C VAL A 585 23.00 -2.05 8.76
N ARG A 586 23.66 -1.24 7.91
CA ARG A 586 23.18 0.09 7.49
C ARG A 586 23.34 0.26 6.00
N MET A 587 22.38 0.92 5.36
CA MET A 587 22.57 1.38 3.99
C MET A 587 23.26 2.75 3.97
N TYR A 588 23.81 3.09 2.80
CA TYR A 588 24.35 4.42 2.51
C TYR A 588 25.51 4.84 3.42
N THR A 589 26.33 3.89 3.88
CA THR A 589 27.55 4.17 4.66
C THR A 589 28.63 4.89 3.85
N ASP A 590 28.53 4.84 2.53
CA ASP A 590 29.34 5.56 1.54
C ASP A 590 28.73 6.91 1.11
N LEU A 591 27.55 7.26 1.63
CA LEU A 591 26.78 8.45 1.28
C LEU A 591 26.42 8.54 -0.21
N HIS A 592 26.28 7.39 -0.88
CA HIS A 592 25.79 7.29 -2.26
C HIS A 592 24.39 6.65 -2.27
N PHE A 593 23.39 7.42 -2.68
CA PHE A 593 21.97 7.01 -2.65
C PHE A 593 21.53 6.39 -3.99
N ALA A 594 20.46 5.60 -3.98
CA ALA A 594 19.90 4.92 -5.16
C ALA A 594 19.14 5.86 -6.11
N THR A 595 19.63 7.09 -6.31
CA THR A 595 18.98 8.16 -7.11
C THR A 595 19.52 8.26 -8.54
N ASP A 596 20.41 7.36 -8.95
CA ASP A 596 20.81 7.26 -10.36
C ASP A 596 19.58 6.91 -11.22
N PRO A 597 19.26 7.66 -12.29
CA PRO A 597 18.10 7.39 -13.15
C PRO A 597 18.07 5.97 -13.72
N ASP A 598 19.22 5.36 -13.99
CA ASP A 598 19.32 4.01 -14.55
C ASP A 598 19.11 2.91 -13.49
N TYR A 599 19.10 3.29 -12.20
CA TYR A 599 19.02 2.35 -11.07
C TYR A 599 17.77 2.54 -10.20
N CYS A 600 17.31 3.79 -10.06
CA CYS A 600 16.27 4.19 -9.13
C CYS A 600 14.94 3.47 -9.36
N GLU A 601 14.19 3.27 -8.29
CA GLU A 601 12.87 2.63 -8.29
C GLU A 601 11.75 3.58 -8.76
N SER A 602 11.98 4.89 -8.72
CA SER A 602 11.01 5.91 -9.12
C SER A 602 11.70 7.15 -9.68
N PHE A 603 11.13 7.74 -10.74
CA PHE A 603 11.52 9.06 -11.24
C PHE A 603 10.90 10.23 -10.46
N GLY A 604 10.21 9.93 -9.37
CA GLY A 604 9.59 10.91 -8.49
C GLY A 604 8.19 11.34 -8.92
N GLN A 605 7.41 11.78 -7.95
CA GLN A 605 6.12 12.42 -8.18
C GLN A 605 6.11 13.88 -7.70
N ASP A 606 5.13 14.66 -8.13
CA ASP A 606 4.81 15.94 -7.50
C ASP A 606 4.18 15.70 -6.11
N LEU A 607 4.61 16.44 -5.08
CA LEU A 607 4.19 16.18 -3.70
C LEU A 607 2.72 16.52 -3.42
N ASP A 608 2.14 17.46 -4.17
CA ASP A 608 0.78 17.95 -3.92
C ASP A 608 -0.26 17.19 -4.75
N THR A 609 0.10 16.88 -6.00
CA THR A 609 -0.82 16.27 -6.97
C THR A 609 -0.59 14.77 -7.15
N GLY A 610 0.58 14.26 -6.78
CA GLY A 610 0.98 12.88 -7.05
C GLY A 610 1.27 12.59 -8.53
N ALA A 611 1.30 13.62 -9.38
CA ALA A 611 1.59 13.46 -10.80
C ALA A 611 3.04 12.96 -11.00
N PRO A 612 3.27 11.92 -11.81
CA PRO A 612 4.63 11.48 -12.14
C PRO A 612 5.44 12.62 -12.79
N LYS A 613 6.70 12.81 -12.38
CA LYS A 613 7.58 13.82 -12.99
C LYS A 613 8.09 13.39 -14.37
N GLY A 614 8.21 12.08 -14.61
CA GLY A 614 8.74 11.49 -15.84
C GLY A 614 10.27 11.44 -15.86
N GLU A 615 10.79 10.50 -16.66
CA GLU A 615 12.23 10.20 -16.76
C GLU A 615 13.06 11.41 -17.19
N GLU A 616 12.63 12.14 -18.23
CA GLU A 616 13.36 13.28 -18.79
C GLU A 616 13.63 14.35 -17.73
N LYS A 617 12.60 14.72 -16.95
CA LYS A 617 12.74 15.71 -15.88
C LYS A 617 13.63 15.20 -14.76
N PHE A 618 13.58 13.91 -14.43
CA PHE A 618 14.41 13.32 -13.39
C PHE A 618 15.89 13.29 -13.80
N ARG A 619 16.20 12.87 -15.03
CA ARG A 619 17.57 12.92 -15.58
C ARG A 619 18.12 14.34 -15.58
N ALA A 620 17.30 15.34 -15.90
CA ALA A 620 17.70 16.75 -15.87
C ALA A 620 18.07 17.27 -14.46
N LEU A 621 17.59 16.64 -13.38
CA LEU A 621 18.02 16.97 -12.01
C LEU A 621 19.47 16.57 -11.72
N ALA A 622 20.03 15.62 -12.50
CA ALA A 622 21.33 15.00 -12.29
C ALA A 622 21.60 14.64 -10.81
N PRO A 623 20.80 13.72 -10.21
CA PRO A 623 20.95 13.38 -8.79
C PRO A 623 22.35 12.86 -8.45
N ASN A 624 22.94 12.02 -9.31
CA ASN A 624 24.30 11.47 -9.18
C ASN A 624 24.59 10.88 -7.80
N GLY A 625 23.64 10.09 -7.29
CA GLY A 625 23.73 9.46 -5.97
C GLY A 625 23.56 10.41 -4.78
N ARG A 626 23.02 11.62 -4.98
CA ARG A 626 22.62 12.53 -3.90
C ARG A 626 21.17 12.31 -3.50
N ALA A 627 20.86 12.49 -2.22
CA ALA A 627 19.49 12.43 -1.71
C ALA A 627 18.68 13.67 -2.14
N LEU A 628 17.38 13.51 -2.31
CA LEU A 628 16.47 14.58 -2.70
C LEU A 628 15.74 15.13 -1.47
N LEU A 629 15.98 16.39 -1.13
CA LEU A 629 15.20 17.11 -0.14
C LEU A 629 13.88 17.53 -0.77
N ARG A 630 12.77 16.98 -0.26
CA ARG A 630 11.43 17.18 -0.80
C ARG A 630 10.61 18.02 0.16
N SER A 631 9.97 19.10 -0.29
CA SER A 631 9.19 19.99 0.58
C SER A 631 7.90 20.46 -0.07
N THR A 632 6.87 20.69 0.72
CA THR A 632 5.64 21.40 0.32
C THR A 632 5.03 22.14 1.52
N ASP A 633 4.06 23.00 1.23
CA ASP A 633 3.28 23.71 2.24
C ASP A 633 2.24 22.79 2.91
N TYR A 634 1.83 23.15 4.12
CA TYR A 634 0.69 22.53 4.80
C TYR A 634 -0.61 22.93 4.09
N ILE A 635 -1.40 21.92 3.74
CA ILE A 635 -2.74 22.03 3.17
C ILE A 635 -3.70 21.38 4.17
N PRO A 636 -4.75 22.07 4.64
CA PRO A 636 -5.75 21.46 5.52
C PRO A 636 -6.42 20.23 4.89
N GLN A 637 -6.67 19.22 5.72
CA GLN A 637 -7.44 18.02 5.35
C GLN A 637 -8.82 18.37 4.76
N GLN A 638 -9.32 17.53 3.84
CA GLN A 638 -10.59 17.77 3.14
C GLN A 638 -11.80 17.76 4.09
N GLU A 639 -11.93 16.74 4.95
CA GLU A 639 -13.00 16.70 5.94
C GLU A 639 -12.57 17.40 7.23
N GLN A 640 -13.17 18.56 7.48
CA GLN A 640 -13.01 19.34 8.71
C GLN A 640 -14.20 19.10 9.65
N VAL A 641 -13.99 19.42 10.93
CA VAL A 641 -15.09 19.49 11.92
C VAL A 641 -16.01 20.67 11.62
N ASP A 642 -17.29 20.54 11.95
CA ASP A 642 -18.31 21.59 11.83
C ASP A 642 -19.27 21.56 13.02
N GLU A 643 -20.35 22.35 12.96
CA GLU A 643 -21.35 22.41 14.03
C GLU A 643 -22.09 21.07 14.24
N GLU A 644 -22.23 20.24 13.20
CA GLU A 644 -22.93 18.95 13.26
C GLU A 644 -22.00 17.82 13.74
N TYR A 645 -20.74 17.84 13.32
CA TYR A 645 -19.68 16.89 13.65
C TYR A 645 -18.48 17.61 14.29
N PRO A 646 -18.59 18.03 15.57
CA PRO A 646 -17.65 18.96 16.20
C PRO A 646 -16.34 18.32 16.70
N PHE A 647 -16.18 17.00 16.57
CA PHE A 647 -15.02 16.27 17.05
C PHE A 647 -14.23 15.64 15.91
N LEU A 648 -12.91 15.55 16.08
CA LEU A 648 -12.02 14.87 15.14
C LEU A 648 -11.65 13.48 15.66
N LEU A 649 -12.02 12.45 14.91
CA LEU A 649 -11.72 11.06 15.20
C LEU A 649 -10.32 10.67 14.72
N THR A 650 -9.57 9.95 15.56
CA THR A 650 -8.39 9.21 15.16
C THR A 650 -8.49 7.75 15.61
N THR A 651 -7.82 6.85 14.90
CA THR A 651 -7.88 5.39 15.15
C THR A 651 -6.51 4.83 15.49
N GLY A 652 -6.43 3.76 16.27
CA GLY A 652 -5.13 3.11 16.50
C GLY A 652 -5.17 1.75 17.16
N ARG A 653 -4.00 1.33 17.66
CA ARG A 653 -3.75 -0.05 18.10
C ARG A 653 -3.77 -0.20 19.61
N LEU A 654 -4.14 -1.41 20.04
CA LEU A 654 -3.95 -1.94 21.38
C LEU A 654 -2.78 -2.91 21.40
N VAL A 655 -2.09 -2.98 22.53
CA VAL A 655 -0.89 -3.82 22.72
C VAL A 655 -1.20 -5.30 22.46
N PHE A 656 -2.37 -5.78 22.89
CA PHE A 656 -2.71 -7.20 22.93
C PHE A 656 -3.30 -7.73 21.63
N HIS A 657 -3.77 -6.86 20.75
CA HIS A 657 -4.46 -7.27 19.53
C HIS A 657 -3.68 -6.96 18.26
N PHE A 658 -3.77 -7.87 17.31
CA PHE A 658 -3.25 -7.68 15.96
C PHE A 658 -4.41 -7.61 14.98
N HIS A 659 -4.49 -6.50 14.25
CA HIS A 659 -5.54 -6.22 13.26
C HIS A 659 -6.94 -6.61 13.73
N THR A 660 -7.69 -7.36 12.93
CA THR A 660 -9.10 -7.71 13.14
C THR A 660 -9.32 -8.80 14.20
N ARG A 661 -8.31 -9.06 15.04
CA ARG A 661 -8.35 -10.00 16.16
C ARG A 661 -8.56 -11.46 15.80
N THR A 662 -8.63 -11.81 14.52
CA THR A 662 -8.88 -13.19 14.06
C THR A 662 -7.79 -14.17 14.50
N LYS A 663 -6.57 -13.69 14.82
CA LYS A 663 -5.55 -14.50 15.51
C LYS A 663 -5.55 -14.24 17.02
N THR A 664 -5.36 -13.00 17.44
CA THR A 664 -5.07 -12.68 18.85
C THR A 664 -6.24 -12.85 19.82
N ALA A 665 -7.50 -12.73 19.38
CA ALA A 665 -8.63 -13.02 20.28
C ALA A 665 -8.82 -14.52 20.55
N ARG A 666 -8.19 -15.40 19.77
CA ARG A 666 -8.15 -16.86 20.02
C ARG A 666 -7.08 -17.24 21.05
N ALA A 667 -6.24 -16.30 21.49
CA ALA A 667 -5.39 -16.47 22.66
C ALA A 667 -6.12 -15.94 23.92
N PRO A 668 -6.57 -16.80 24.85
CA PRO A 668 -7.44 -16.40 25.96
C PRO A 668 -6.86 -15.26 26.81
N THR A 669 -5.55 -15.33 27.09
CA THR A 669 -4.81 -14.32 27.86
C THR A 669 -4.86 -12.94 27.20
N LEU A 670 -4.68 -12.87 25.87
CA LEU A 670 -4.71 -11.61 25.13
C LEU A 670 -6.13 -11.07 25.01
N ASN A 671 -7.11 -11.94 24.78
CA ASN A 671 -8.52 -11.53 24.68
C ASN A 671 -9.04 -10.98 26.01
N ALA A 672 -8.72 -11.62 27.13
CA ALA A 672 -9.10 -11.15 28.46
C ALA A 672 -8.48 -9.78 28.82
N ALA A 673 -7.28 -9.49 28.31
CA ALA A 673 -6.59 -8.22 28.55
C ALA A 673 -7.20 -7.03 27.80
N ALA A 674 -7.90 -7.26 26.68
CA ALA A 674 -8.59 -6.23 25.91
C ALA A 674 -9.85 -6.80 25.24
N PRO A 675 -10.92 -7.12 25.99
CA PRO A 675 -12.04 -7.90 25.48
C PRO A 675 -12.96 -7.11 24.54
N ASP A 676 -12.97 -5.79 24.63
CA ASP A 676 -13.93 -4.95 23.90
C ASP A 676 -13.35 -3.57 23.56
N ASP A 677 -14.09 -2.88 22.69
CA ASP A 677 -13.74 -1.55 22.20
C ASP A 677 -14.05 -0.43 23.22
N PHE A 678 -13.54 0.78 22.97
CA PHE A 678 -13.85 1.97 23.79
C PHE A 678 -13.76 3.27 22.98
N ILE A 679 -14.52 4.29 23.39
CA ILE A 679 -14.43 5.65 22.86
C ILE A 679 -13.66 6.50 23.87
N GLN A 680 -12.45 6.92 23.50
CA GLN A 680 -11.61 7.76 24.34
C GLN A 680 -11.96 9.24 24.15
N VAL A 681 -12.22 9.94 25.26
CA VAL A 681 -12.66 11.35 25.29
C VAL A 681 -11.78 12.12 26.27
N SER A 682 -11.44 13.38 25.95
CA SER A 682 -10.66 14.24 26.85
C SER A 682 -11.40 14.49 28.18
N GLU A 683 -10.67 14.79 29.25
CA GLU A 683 -11.27 15.15 30.54
C GLU A 683 -12.15 16.41 30.43
N GLU A 684 -11.71 17.39 29.65
CA GLU A 684 -12.42 18.65 29.43
C GLU A 684 -13.73 18.46 28.66
N ASP A 685 -13.71 17.70 27.56
CA ASP A 685 -14.91 17.41 26.78
C ASP A 685 -15.87 16.51 27.55
N ALA A 686 -15.35 15.54 28.30
CA ALA A 686 -16.17 14.70 29.16
C ALA A 686 -16.88 15.55 30.23
N ALA A 687 -16.19 16.48 30.88
CA ALA A 687 -16.80 17.40 31.84
C ALA A 687 -17.85 18.31 31.19
N ARG A 688 -17.55 18.87 30.01
CA ARG A 688 -18.45 19.75 29.24
C ARG A 688 -19.73 19.04 28.78
N LEU A 689 -19.62 17.78 28.37
CA LEU A 689 -20.75 16.95 27.91
C LEU A 689 -21.38 16.11 29.04
N GLY A 690 -20.85 16.21 30.26
CA GLY A 690 -21.25 15.43 31.42
C GLY A 690 -21.06 13.92 31.28
N ILE A 691 -20.13 13.47 30.44
CA ILE A 691 -19.82 12.05 30.18
C ILE A 691 -18.99 11.49 31.34
N ARG A 692 -19.33 10.27 31.80
CA ARG A 692 -18.57 9.54 32.82
C ARG A 692 -17.81 8.37 32.21
N ASP A 693 -16.71 7.99 32.86
CA ASP A 693 -15.97 6.78 32.48
C ASP A 693 -16.89 5.54 32.53
N GLY A 694 -16.81 4.70 31.51
CA GLY A 694 -17.67 3.52 31.34
C GLY A 694 -19.10 3.80 30.86
N GLU A 695 -19.52 5.06 30.70
CA GLU A 695 -20.84 5.40 30.15
C GLU A 695 -20.91 5.02 28.66
N TRP A 696 -22.04 4.51 28.19
CA TRP A 696 -22.19 4.12 26.80
C TRP A 696 -22.36 5.34 25.90
N LEU A 697 -21.53 5.38 24.86
CA LEU A 697 -21.56 6.44 23.86
C LEU A 697 -21.81 5.84 22.48
N LYS A 698 -22.54 6.59 21.67
CA LYS A 698 -22.63 6.41 20.23
C LYS A 698 -21.78 7.47 19.55
N LEU A 699 -20.87 7.01 18.70
CA LEU A 699 -20.04 7.84 17.85
C LEU A 699 -20.57 7.76 16.42
N THR A 700 -20.86 8.89 15.80
CA THR A 700 -21.44 8.95 14.44
C THR A 700 -20.62 9.87 13.56
N SER A 701 -20.30 9.42 12.34
CA SER A 701 -19.80 10.24 11.24
C SER A 701 -20.85 10.37 10.14
N ARG A 702 -20.52 11.08 9.06
CA ARG A 702 -21.38 11.17 7.87
C ARG A 702 -21.61 9.82 7.15
N ARG A 703 -20.80 8.80 7.46
CA ARG A 703 -20.78 7.50 6.76
C ARG A 703 -21.38 6.37 7.58
N GLY A 704 -21.18 6.39 8.90
CA GLY A 704 -21.58 5.29 9.77
C GLY A 704 -21.48 5.66 11.24
N ALA A 705 -21.73 4.66 12.09
CA ALA A 705 -21.69 4.84 13.54
C ALA A 705 -21.22 3.56 14.23
N LEU A 706 -20.75 3.71 15.47
CA LEU A 706 -20.48 2.61 16.38
C LEU A 706 -20.85 2.99 17.81
N GLU A 707 -20.92 1.98 18.70
CA GLU A 707 -21.17 2.19 20.13
C GLU A 707 -20.15 1.45 20.99
N ALA A 708 -19.57 2.17 21.95
CA ALA A 708 -18.61 1.63 22.91
C ALA A 708 -18.68 2.42 24.23
N PRO A 709 -18.22 1.84 25.35
CA PRO A 709 -18.09 2.57 26.60
C PRO A 709 -17.04 3.70 26.48
N ALA A 710 -17.29 4.79 27.18
CA ALA A 710 -16.37 5.91 27.31
C ALA A 710 -15.11 5.52 28.09
N ARG A 711 -13.97 6.03 27.65
CA ARG A 711 -12.72 6.08 28.42
C ARG A 711 -12.28 7.53 28.54
N VAL A 712 -12.24 8.07 29.75
CA VAL A 712 -11.94 9.49 29.97
C VAL A 712 -10.43 9.71 30.18
N GLY A 713 -9.85 10.70 29.49
CA GLY A 713 -8.46 11.16 29.64
C GLY A 713 -7.50 10.73 28.52
N ASP A 714 -6.24 11.14 28.65
CA ASP A 714 -5.09 10.78 27.79
C ASP A 714 -5.25 11.11 26.28
N ILE A 715 -6.01 12.17 25.97
CA ILE A 715 -6.19 12.72 24.63
C ILE A 715 -6.54 14.22 24.69
N GLU A 716 -6.11 14.98 23.69
CA GLU A 716 -6.36 16.44 23.60
C GLU A 716 -7.87 16.78 23.44
N PRO A 717 -8.32 17.95 23.94
CA PRO A 717 -9.67 18.44 23.69
C PRO A 717 -10.02 18.55 22.20
N GLY A 718 -11.27 18.20 21.84
CA GLY A 718 -11.76 18.16 20.46
C GLY A 718 -11.36 16.90 19.68
N MET A 719 -10.51 16.04 20.23
CA MET A 719 -10.06 14.78 19.62
C MET A 719 -10.77 13.58 20.26
N ILE A 720 -11.09 12.57 19.45
CA ILE A 720 -11.66 11.29 19.87
C ILE A 720 -10.78 10.16 19.38
N PHE A 721 -10.55 9.14 20.20
CA PHE A 721 -9.82 7.95 19.80
C PHE A 721 -10.64 6.68 19.94
N ILE A 722 -10.50 5.78 18.95
CA ILE A 722 -11.03 4.41 19.01
C ILE A 722 -9.98 3.39 18.53
N PRO A 723 -9.88 2.23 19.17
CA PRO A 723 -9.23 1.06 18.59
C PRO A 723 -9.90 0.61 17.28
N PHE A 724 -9.13 0.16 16.28
CA PHE A 724 -9.72 -0.37 15.03
C PHE A 724 -9.86 -1.91 15.02
N HIS A 725 -9.52 -2.57 16.12
CA HIS A 725 -9.35 -4.02 16.17
C HIS A 725 -10.64 -4.83 16.07
N PHE A 726 -11.79 -4.21 16.33
CA PHE A 726 -13.05 -4.89 16.57
C PHE A 726 -13.90 -4.96 15.30
N GLY A 727 -14.26 -6.17 14.90
CA GLY A 727 -15.22 -6.44 13.83
C GLY A 727 -16.49 -7.08 14.39
N TYR A 728 -17.03 -8.01 13.62
CA TYR A 728 -18.34 -8.62 13.81
C TYR A 728 -18.29 -10.14 13.98
N TRP A 729 -17.18 -10.79 13.63
CA TRP A 729 -17.07 -12.26 13.67
C TRP A 729 -17.27 -12.84 15.08
N ASP A 730 -16.89 -12.12 16.14
CA ASP A 730 -17.04 -12.55 17.54
C ASP A 730 -18.30 -11.99 18.23
N ASN A 731 -18.87 -10.90 17.71
CA ASN A 731 -20.14 -10.33 18.20
C ASN A 731 -20.85 -9.57 17.07
N PRO A 732 -21.66 -10.25 16.24
CA PRO A 732 -22.34 -9.63 15.09
C PRO A 732 -23.50 -8.71 15.52
N GLY A 733 -23.94 -8.76 16.78
CA GLY A 733 -25.08 -8.00 17.27
C GLY A 733 -24.81 -6.50 17.51
N ARG A 734 -23.56 -6.02 17.36
CA ARG A 734 -23.17 -4.65 17.72
C ARG A 734 -22.18 -4.03 16.72
N ALA A 735 -22.42 -2.78 16.32
CA ALA A 735 -21.47 -2.01 15.52
C ALA A 735 -20.25 -1.56 16.34
N ARG A 736 -19.07 -2.08 15.99
CA ARG A 736 -17.79 -1.80 16.68
C ARG A 736 -16.61 -1.53 15.74
N ALA A 737 -16.79 -1.66 14.43
CA ALA A 737 -15.69 -1.44 13.51
C ALA A 737 -15.44 0.05 13.32
N ALA A 738 -14.24 0.51 13.73
CA ALA A 738 -13.82 1.90 13.58
C ALA A 738 -13.97 2.42 12.14
N ASN A 739 -13.68 1.57 11.17
CA ASN A 739 -13.68 1.93 9.77
C ASN A 739 -15.08 2.08 9.14
N GLU A 740 -16.15 1.84 9.91
CA GLU A 740 -17.50 2.32 9.52
C GLU A 740 -17.54 3.85 9.39
N MET A 741 -16.63 4.56 10.07
CA MET A 741 -16.61 6.02 10.11
C MET A 741 -15.49 6.66 9.28
N THR A 742 -14.50 5.91 8.80
CA THR A 742 -13.32 6.45 8.10
C THR A 742 -13.60 6.74 6.63
N LEU A 743 -12.81 7.60 6.00
CA LEU A 743 -13.06 8.12 4.65
C LEU A 743 -12.49 7.22 3.56
N TYR A 744 -13.22 7.13 2.44
CA TYR A 744 -12.69 6.61 1.18
C TYR A 744 -11.88 7.71 0.46
N ASP A 745 -10.74 8.08 1.04
CA ASP A 745 -9.82 9.12 0.56
C ASP A 745 -8.38 8.69 0.86
N TRP A 746 -7.40 9.22 0.12
CA TRP A 746 -6.01 8.75 0.17
C TRP A 746 -4.95 9.82 -0.16
N ASP A 747 -3.72 9.55 0.29
CA ASP A 747 -2.54 10.35 -0.03
C ASP A 747 -2.22 10.29 -1.54
N PRO A 748 -1.96 11.43 -2.21
CA PRO A 748 -1.85 11.49 -3.67
C PRO A 748 -0.66 10.71 -4.24
N ILE A 749 0.39 10.42 -3.46
CA ILE A 749 1.56 9.69 -3.94
C ILE A 749 1.46 8.21 -3.59
N SER A 750 1.44 7.91 -2.30
CA SER A 750 1.43 6.53 -1.78
C SER A 750 0.11 5.82 -2.02
N LYS A 751 -0.96 6.58 -2.32
CA LYS A 751 -2.35 6.08 -2.40
C LYS A 751 -2.81 5.38 -1.11
N GLN A 752 -2.16 5.70 0.01
CA GLN A 752 -2.50 5.16 1.32
C GLN A 752 -3.72 5.91 1.90
N PRO A 753 -4.78 5.20 2.33
CA PRO A 753 -5.97 5.85 2.86
C PRO A 753 -5.77 6.59 4.18
N HIS A 754 -6.60 7.62 4.35
CA HIS A 754 -6.67 8.42 5.56
C HIS A 754 -7.54 7.74 6.64
N PHE A 755 -6.90 7.16 7.67
CA PHE A 755 -7.60 6.56 8.82
C PHE A 755 -7.49 7.37 10.12
N LYS A 756 -6.63 8.39 10.16
CA LYS A 756 -6.31 9.16 11.37
C LYS A 756 -7.12 10.44 11.52
N HIS A 757 -8.07 10.69 10.63
CA HIS A 757 -9.02 11.79 10.72
C HIS A 757 -10.40 11.36 10.20
N ALA A 758 -11.45 11.79 10.86
CA ALA A 758 -12.83 11.84 10.40
C ALA A 758 -13.63 12.77 11.31
N ALA A 759 -14.54 13.57 10.78
CA ALA A 759 -15.40 14.40 11.63
C ALA A 759 -16.54 13.55 12.22
N VAL A 760 -16.74 13.66 13.53
CA VAL A 760 -17.70 12.84 14.29
C VAL A 760 -18.46 13.65 15.34
N LYS A 761 -19.60 13.10 15.77
CA LYS A 761 -20.36 13.58 16.93
C LYS A 761 -20.57 12.49 17.97
N LEU A 762 -20.71 12.90 19.22
CA LEU A 762 -20.93 12.05 20.38
C LEU A 762 -22.37 12.19 20.89
N GLU A 763 -23.00 11.05 21.17
CA GLU A 763 -24.32 10.97 21.80
C GLU A 763 -24.26 9.95 22.96
N LYS A 764 -24.90 10.26 24.09
CA LYS A 764 -25.07 9.30 25.18
C LYS A 764 -26.19 8.33 24.84
N VAL A 765 -26.01 7.07 25.17
CA VAL A 765 -27.04 6.03 25.01
C VAL A 765 -27.17 5.20 26.28
N GLU A 766 -28.37 4.70 26.57
CA GLU A 766 -28.62 3.90 27.79
C GLU A 766 -27.98 2.50 27.70
N ALA A 767 -27.92 1.94 26.49
CA ALA A 767 -27.33 0.65 26.15
C ALA A 767 -27.01 0.61 24.64
N PRO A 768 -26.21 -0.37 24.16
CA PRO A 768 -25.98 -0.53 22.73
C PRO A 768 -27.29 -0.76 21.95
N THR A 769 -27.54 0.06 20.94
CA THR A 769 -28.71 0.01 20.05
C THR A 769 -28.35 -0.23 18.58
N THR A 770 -27.09 0.05 18.19
CA THR A 770 -26.59 -0.13 16.83
C THR A 770 -26.25 -1.60 16.59
N ARG A 771 -26.86 -2.19 15.57
CA ARG A 771 -26.48 -3.51 15.08
C ARG A 771 -25.50 -3.38 13.94
N GLN A 772 -24.77 -4.45 13.64
CA GLN A 772 -24.17 -4.59 12.32
C GLN A 772 -25.25 -4.28 11.27
N PRO A 773 -24.94 -3.54 10.20
CA PRO A 773 -25.83 -3.48 9.05
C PRO A 773 -26.16 -4.92 8.66
N GLU A 774 -27.45 -5.29 8.67
CA GLU A 774 -27.86 -6.65 8.32
C GLU A 774 -27.15 -7.03 7.01
N PRO A 775 -26.51 -8.21 6.92
CA PRO A 775 -26.05 -8.69 5.64
C PRO A 775 -27.25 -8.60 4.71
N VAL A 776 -27.15 -7.80 3.66
CA VAL A 776 -28.17 -7.82 2.61
C VAL A 776 -28.25 -9.28 2.18
N ASP A 777 -29.44 -9.87 2.25
CA ASP A 777 -29.65 -11.22 1.75
C ASP A 777 -29.04 -11.26 0.35
N LEU A 778 -28.07 -12.16 0.15
CA LEU A 778 -27.26 -12.13 -1.07
C LEU A 778 -28.15 -12.35 -2.31
N HIS A 779 -29.37 -12.89 -2.10
CA HIS A 779 -30.39 -13.07 -3.12
C HIS A 779 -31.84 -13.06 -2.55
N PRO A 780 -32.42 -11.90 -2.15
CA PRO A 780 -33.80 -11.87 -1.70
C PRO A 780 -34.72 -11.74 -2.92
N ASP A 781 -35.53 -12.77 -3.18
CA ASP A 781 -36.78 -12.73 -3.95
C ASP A 781 -36.89 -11.70 -5.11
N GLU A 782 -36.08 -11.87 -6.15
CA GLU A 782 -36.50 -11.64 -7.53
C GLU A 782 -36.12 -12.89 -8.31
N ALA A 783 -37.06 -13.44 -9.09
CA ALA A 783 -36.91 -14.72 -9.77
C ALA A 783 -35.50 -14.84 -10.40
N PRO A 784 -34.80 -15.97 -10.16
CA PRO A 784 -33.45 -16.14 -10.67
C PRO A 784 -33.47 -15.90 -12.17
N ALA A 785 -32.57 -15.05 -12.69
CA ALA A 785 -32.15 -15.20 -14.08
C ALA A 785 -31.66 -16.66 -14.18
N PRO A 786 -32.39 -17.56 -14.86
CA PRO A 786 -32.09 -18.97 -14.76
C PRO A 786 -30.75 -19.23 -15.44
N GLY A 787 -29.85 -19.91 -14.74
CA GLY A 787 -28.83 -20.71 -15.40
C GLY A 787 -27.60 -19.97 -15.93
N ARG A 788 -26.87 -19.24 -15.09
CA ARG A 788 -25.41 -19.10 -15.31
C ARG A 788 -24.60 -20.00 -14.39
N LEU A 789 -24.77 -19.96 -13.06
CA LEU A 789 -23.98 -20.84 -12.18
C LEU A 789 -24.40 -22.32 -12.28
N ALA A 790 -25.70 -22.62 -12.24
CA ALA A 790 -26.21 -23.99 -12.42
C ALA A 790 -25.95 -24.52 -13.83
N ALA A 791 -26.13 -23.68 -14.86
CA ALA A 791 -25.76 -24.05 -16.22
C ALA A 791 -24.25 -24.20 -16.38
N THR A 792 -23.41 -23.43 -15.68
CA THR A 792 -21.95 -23.61 -15.72
C THR A 792 -21.55 -24.89 -15.01
N VAL A 793 -22.16 -25.27 -13.89
CA VAL A 793 -21.89 -26.55 -13.20
C VAL A 793 -22.37 -27.75 -14.05
N GLU A 794 -23.52 -27.64 -14.70
CA GLU A 794 -24.06 -28.66 -15.60
C GLU A 794 -23.27 -28.72 -16.93
N THR A 795 -22.85 -27.56 -17.47
CA THR A 795 -21.95 -27.43 -18.63
C THR A 795 -20.53 -27.88 -18.30
N VAL A 796 -20.04 -27.73 -17.07
CA VAL A 796 -18.74 -28.26 -16.61
C VAL A 796 -18.85 -29.78 -16.46
N SER A 797 -19.94 -30.31 -15.92
CA SER A 797 -20.19 -31.75 -15.87
C SER A 797 -20.31 -32.36 -17.29
N GLN A 798 -20.91 -31.63 -18.24
CA GLN A 798 -20.99 -32.02 -19.66
C GLN A 798 -19.70 -31.75 -20.44
N ALA A 799 -18.92 -30.73 -20.10
CA ALA A 799 -17.61 -30.43 -20.71
C ALA A 799 -16.56 -31.45 -20.26
N VAL A 800 -16.62 -31.93 -19.02
CA VAL A 800 -15.84 -33.08 -18.54
C VAL A 800 -16.19 -34.35 -19.32
N ALA A 801 -17.46 -34.52 -19.72
CA ALA A 801 -17.89 -35.63 -20.59
C ALA A 801 -17.53 -35.43 -22.08
N ASN A 802 -17.51 -34.19 -22.56
CA ASN A 802 -17.25 -33.83 -23.97
C ASN A 802 -15.76 -33.59 -24.28
N ALA A 803 -14.91 -33.31 -23.28
CA ALA A 803 -13.46 -33.21 -23.42
C ALA A 803 -12.80 -34.54 -23.82
N ALA A 804 -13.56 -35.64 -23.80
CA ALA A 804 -13.17 -36.92 -24.40
C ALA A 804 -13.27 -36.96 -25.94
N GLY A 805 -13.77 -35.90 -26.60
CA GLY A 805 -13.70 -35.83 -28.06
C GLY A 805 -14.35 -34.59 -28.68
N ALA A 806 -13.51 -33.64 -29.12
CA ALA A 806 -13.56 -33.00 -30.45
C ALA A 806 -12.72 -31.71 -30.49
N VAL A 807 -12.10 -31.49 -31.65
CA VAL A 807 -11.32 -30.30 -32.03
C VAL A 807 -12.17 -29.38 -32.91
N ALA A 808 -11.98 -28.07 -32.73
CA ALA A 808 -12.26 -26.92 -33.60
C ALA A 808 -13.71 -26.42 -33.81
N SER A 809 -13.97 -25.18 -33.35
CA SER A 809 -14.27 -24.05 -34.23
C SER A 809 -14.05 -22.72 -33.49
N THR A 810 -13.33 -21.79 -34.12
CA THR A 810 -12.92 -20.49 -33.57
C THR A 810 -13.84 -19.38 -34.07
N VAL A 811 -14.74 -18.93 -33.20
CA VAL A 811 -15.28 -17.55 -33.24
C VAL A 811 -15.21 -17.06 -31.80
N SER A 812 -14.19 -16.24 -31.50
CA SER A 812 -14.08 -15.60 -30.19
C SER A 812 -15.28 -14.69 -29.97
N PRO A 813 -15.90 -14.68 -28.78
CA PRO A 813 -17.01 -13.77 -28.49
C PRO A 813 -16.57 -12.30 -28.67
N PRO A 814 -17.48 -11.40 -29.08
CA PRO A 814 -17.16 -9.98 -29.20
C PRO A 814 -16.73 -9.41 -27.84
N ARG A 815 -15.57 -8.75 -27.79
CA ARG A 815 -15.04 -8.12 -26.59
C ARG A 815 -15.87 -6.89 -26.24
N ALA A 816 -16.41 -6.85 -25.03
CA ALA A 816 -17.60 -6.06 -24.69
C ALA A 816 -17.50 -4.53 -24.86
N HIS A 817 -16.30 -3.94 -24.97
CA HIS A 817 -16.11 -2.48 -24.99
C HIS A 817 -15.10 -1.97 -26.02
N LEU A 818 -14.43 -2.85 -26.77
CA LEU A 818 -13.37 -2.43 -27.70
C LEU A 818 -13.92 -1.61 -28.88
N ALA A 819 -15.10 -1.98 -29.37
CA ALA A 819 -15.79 -1.26 -30.44
C ALA A 819 -16.17 0.18 -30.03
N ASP A 820 -16.51 0.39 -28.75
CA ASP A 820 -16.87 1.70 -28.22
C ASP A 820 -15.64 2.64 -28.24
N TYR A 821 -14.47 2.15 -27.79
CA TYR A 821 -13.24 2.96 -27.78
C TYR A 821 -12.67 3.22 -29.19
N ILE A 822 -12.78 2.25 -30.10
CA ILE A 822 -12.44 2.48 -31.51
C ILE A 822 -13.33 3.57 -32.10
N GLY A 823 -14.65 3.50 -31.84
CA GLY A 823 -15.60 4.52 -32.28
C GLY A 823 -15.31 5.90 -31.69
N LEU A 824 -15.02 5.98 -30.39
CA LEU A 824 -14.68 7.24 -29.70
C LEU A 824 -13.44 7.92 -30.30
N LEU A 825 -12.37 7.16 -30.55
CA LEU A 825 -11.15 7.72 -31.17
C LEU A 825 -11.41 8.16 -32.62
N LEU A 826 -12.18 7.37 -33.39
CA LEU A 826 -12.57 7.74 -34.75
C LEU A 826 -13.38 9.04 -34.79
N GLU A 827 -14.39 9.19 -33.93
CA GLU A 827 -15.17 10.43 -33.83
C GLU A 827 -14.30 11.62 -33.39
N SER A 828 -13.36 11.40 -32.47
CA SER A 828 -12.43 12.43 -31.98
C SER A 828 -11.51 12.92 -33.10
N GLU A 829 -10.89 12.00 -33.86
CA GLU A 829 -10.04 12.33 -35.00
C GLU A 829 -10.82 13.01 -36.13
N GLU A 830 -12.05 12.57 -36.39
CA GLU A 830 -12.92 13.20 -37.39
C GLU A 830 -13.26 14.64 -37.02
N LEU A 831 -13.68 14.88 -35.76
CA LEU A 831 -13.96 16.24 -35.29
C LEU A 831 -12.70 17.11 -35.31
N LEU A 832 -11.57 16.59 -34.87
CA LEU A 832 -10.31 17.33 -34.84
C LEU A 832 -9.88 17.75 -36.24
N ALA A 833 -9.94 16.84 -37.22
CA ALA A 833 -9.65 17.14 -38.63
C ALA A 833 -10.57 18.25 -39.18
N ARG A 834 -11.90 18.11 -38.97
CA ARG A 834 -12.90 19.10 -39.42
C ARG A 834 -12.63 20.49 -38.84
N VAL A 835 -12.30 20.58 -37.54
CA VAL A 835 -12.09 21.87 -36.88
C VAL A 835 -10.76 22.51 -37.30
N PHE A 836 -9.71 21.71 -37.55
CA PHE A 836 -8.48 22.23 -38.15
C PHE A 836 -8.74 22.83 -39.55
N GLU A 837 -9.50 22.14 -40.39
CA GLU A 837 -9.90 22.64 -41.72
C GLU A 837 -10.70 23.95 -41.62
N GLN A 838 -11.70 24.00 -40.73
CA GLN A 838 -12.47 25.22 -40.49
C GLN A 838 -11.61 26.38 -39.97
N THR A 839 -10.64 26.10 -39.10
CA THR A 839 -9.72 27.11 -38.58
C THR A 839 -8.81 27.65 -39.69
N ALA A 840 -8.35 26.78 -40.60
CA ALA A 840 -7.58 27.16 -41.79
C ALA A 840 -8.36 28.14 -42.68
N GLU A 841 -9.66 27.90 -42.88
CA GLU A 841 -10.55 28.77 -43.67
C GLU A 841 -10.84 30.09 -42.94
N THR A 842 -11.12 30.04 -41.64
CA THR A 842 -11.49 31.20 -40.83
C THR A 842 -10.33 32.19 -40.70
N HIS A 843 -9.10 31.68 -40.55
CA HIS A 843 -7.89 32.48 -40.35
C HIS A 843 -6.99 32.54 -41.59
N VAL A 844 -7.59 32.56 -42.78
CA VAL A 844 -6.87 32.55 -44.07
C VAL A 844 -5.83 33.68 -44.24
N ASN A 845 -6.05 34.81 -43.55
CA ASN A 845 -5.15 35.98 -43.61
C ASN A 845 -4.06 35.97 -42.53
N THR A 846 -4.06 34.98 -41.64
CA THR A 846 -3.00 34.80 -40.63
C THR A 846 -1.87 33.98 -41.26
N PRO A 847 -0.63 34.50 -41.31
CA PRO A 847 0.51 33.77 -41.87
C PRO A 847 0.66 32.37 -41.25
N ASP A 848 1.04 31.40 -42.08
CA ASP A 848 1.29 29.98 -41.76
C ASP A 848 0.08 29.16 -41.28
N MET A 849 -0.98 29.80 -40.77
CA MET A 849 -2.17 29.12 -40.22
C MET A 849 -2.85 28.17 -41.22
N PRO A 850 -3.15 28.55 -42.48
CA PRO A 850 -3.83 27.64 -43.40
C PRO A 850 -3.00 26.39 -43.72
N SER A 851 -1.69 26.55 -43.95
CA SER A 851 -0.79 25.45 -44.28
C SER A 851 -0.53 24.53 -43.08
N GLU A 852 -0.39 25.08 -41.88
CA GLU A 852 -0.13 24.29 -40.67
C GLU A 852 -1.39 23.55 -40.23
N CYS A 853 -2.56 24.20 -40.21
CA CYS A 853 -3.82 23.53 -39.90
C CYS A 853 -4.16 22.43 -40.93
N ALA A 854 -3.88 22.62 -42.22
CA ALA A 854 -4.07 21.58 -43.22
C ALA A 854 -3.16 20.36 -42.99
N LEU A 855 -1.92 20.57 -42.54
CA LEU A 855 -1.03 19.48 -42.13
C LEU A 855 -1.58 18.72 -40.92
N MET A 856 -2.04 19.44 -39.90
CA MET A 856 -2.63 18.83 -38.70
C MET A 856 -3.87 18.00 -39.05
N ALA A 857 -4.77 18.51 -39.89
CA ALA A 857 -5.95 17.77 -40.35
C ALA A 857 -5.56 16.51 -41.15
N ALA A 858 -4.52 16.58 -41.99
CA ALA A 858 -4.04 15.44 -42.75
C ALA A 858 -3.55 14.29 -41.86
N TRP A 859 -2.87 14.60 -40.74
CA TRP A 859 -2.48 13.57 -39.77
C TRP A 859 -3.68 12.88 -39.13
N SER A 860 -4.75 13.62 -38.82
CA SER A 860 -5.96 13.01 -38.27
C SER A 860 -6.72 12.14 -39.28
N HIS A 861 -6.75 12.54 -40.55
CA HIS A 861 -7.26 11.68 -41.63
C HIS A 861 -6.45 10.40 -41.80
N GLU A 862 -5.13 10.48 -41.69
CA GLU A 862 -4.25 9.31 -41.72
C GLU A 862 -4.52 8.38 -40.52
N GLY A 863 -4.71 8.95 -39.33
CA GLY A 863 -5.10 8.23 -38.12
C GLY A 863 -6.38 7.43 -38.31
N MET A 864 -7.45 8.07 -38.77
CA MET A 864 -8.74 7.41 -39.06
C MET A 864 -8.58 6.26 -40.06
N LYS A 865 -7.79 6.46 -41.12
CA LYS A 865 -7.53 5.42 -42.13
C LYS A 865 -6.79 4.23 -41.54
N SER A 866 -5.84 4.48 -40.64
CA SER A 866 -5.07 3.42 -39.98
C SER A 866 -5.91 2.53 -39.06
N LEU A 867 -7.04 3.04 -38.55
CA LEU A 867 -7.95 2.29 -37.67
C LEU A 867 -8.94 1.37 -38.41
N GLN A 868 -9.17 1.59 -39.71
CA GLN A 868 -10.17 0.84 -40.50
C GLN A 868 -10.00 -0.70 -40.50
N PRO A 869 -8.77 -1.27 -40.58
CA PRO A 869 -8.59 -2.71 -40.44
C PRO A 869 -9.10 -3.26 -39.11
N PHE A 870 -9.04 -2.47 -38.04
CA PHE A 870 -9.45 -2.87 -36.69
C PHE A 870 -10.94 -2.68 -36.46
N VAL A 871 -11.57 -1.70 -37.12
CA VAL A 871 -13.05 -1.63 -37.23
C VAL A 871 -13.59 -2.92 -37.85
N ALA A 872 -12.95 -3.44 -38.91
CA ALA A 872 -13.37 -4.69 -39.52
C ALA A 872 -13.14 -5.92 -38.60
N LYS A 873 -12.09 -5.88 -37.76
CA LYS A 873 -11.72 -6.98 -36.85
C LYS A 873 -12.55 -7.02 -35.57
N TYR A 874 -12.83 -5.86 -34.98
CA TYR A 874 -13.40 -5.72 -33.64
C TYR A 874 -14.76 -5.01 -33.61
N GLY A 875 -15.17 -4.39 -34.72
CA GLY A 875 -16.32 -3.50 -34.79
C GLY A 875 -16.01 -2.08 -34.34
N GLU A 876 -16.99 -1.20 -34.54
CA GLU A 876 -17.01 0.16 -34.00
C GLU A 876 -18.41 0.48 -33.47
N ARG A 877 -18.52 1.36 -32.49
CA ARG A 877 -19.77 1.92 -32.03
C ARG A 877 -19.64 3.43 -31.83
N GLN A 878 -20.48 4.17 -32.54
CA GLN A 878 -20.57 5.62 -32.41
C GLN A 878 -21.70 5.98 -31.44
N GLU A 879 -21.38 6.70 -30.38
CA GLU A 879 -22.35 7.15 -29.36
C GLU A 879 -22.66 8.65 -29.46
N GLY A 880 -21.93 9.40 -30.30
CA GLY A 880 -22.14 10.83 -30.52
C GLY A 880 -21.75 11.70 -29.32
N GLU A 881 -20.83 11.24 -28.46
CA GLU A 881 -20.29 12.06 -27.36
C GLU A 881 -19.56 13.29 -27.90
N THR A 882 -18.85 13.10 -29.02
CA THR A 882 -18.07 14.12 -29.70
C THR A 882 -18.96 15.25 -30.26
N GLU A 883 -20.21 14.96 -30.64
CA GLU A 883 -21.19 15.98 -31.03
C GLU A 883 -21.60 16.89 -29.86
N ARG A 884 -21.59 16.39 -28.61
CA ARG A 884 -21.91 17.22 -27.43
C ARG A 884 -20.77 18.19 -27.15
N LEU A 885 -19.53 17.73 -27.30
CA LEU A 885 -18.33 18.57 -27.16
C LEU A 885 -18.28 19.64 -28.26
N GLU A 886 -18.58 19.28 -29.51
CA GLU A 886 -18.74 20.21 -30.63
C GLU A 886 -19.80 21.29 -30.30
N LYS A 887 -20.99 20.89 -29.82
CA LYS A 887 -22.06 21.82 -29.41
C LYS A 887 -21.68 22.73 -28.24
N ALA A 888 -20.85 22.26 -27.30
CA ALA A 888 -20.41 23.03 -26.14
C ALA A 888 -19.28 24.02 -26.46
N LEU A 889 -18.31 23.61 -27.28
CA LEU A 889 -17.18 24.45 -27.69
C LEU A 889 -17.61 25.47 -28.77
N MET A 890 -18.54 25.10 -29.67
CA MET A 890 -18.91 25.92 -30.84
C MET A 890 -20.21 26.74 -30.70
N VAL A 891 -20.53 27.27 -29.52
CA VAL A 891 -21.67 28.21 -29.35
C VAL A 891 -21.51 29.44 -30.28
N GLN A 892 -22.57 29.73 -31.06
CA GLN A 892 -22.68 30.82 -32.06
C GLN A 892 -22.03 32.15 -31.57
N ARG A 893 -21.02 32.63 -32.31
CA ARG A 893 -20.06 33.68 -31.89
C ARG A 893 -20.36 35.06 -32.50
N THR A 894 -20.21 36.13 -31.72
CA THR A 894 -20.48 37.54 -32.12
C THR A 894 -19.33 38.52 -31.82
N SER A 895 -18.10 38.07 -31.53
CA SER A 895 -17.01 38.96 -31.06
C SER A 895 -15.72 38.86 -31.89
N LYS A 896 -15.44 39.87 -32.73
CA LYS A 896 -14.31 39.93 -33.68
C LYS A 896 -12.88 40.01 -33.11
N ASN A 897 -12.69 40.21 -31.80
CA ASN A 897 -11.38 40.58 -31.24
C ASN A 897 -10.59 39.41 -30.61
N PHE A 898 -11.17 38.21 -30.51
CA PHE A 898 -10.56 37.07 -29.80
C PHE A 898 -10.62 35.74 -30.57
N ASP A 899 -11.05 35.78 -31.83
CA ASP A 899 -11.42 34.57 -32.58
C ASP A 899 -10.25 33.59 -32.73
N LEU A 900 -9.04 34.05 -33.04
CA LEU A 900 -7.88 33.15 -33.21
C LEU A 900 -7.46 32.44 -31.91
N LEU A 901 -7.29 33.16 -30.80
CA LEU A 901 -6.88 32.54 -29.53
C LEU A 901 -7.95 31.56 -29.03
N ARG A 902 -9.22 31.89 -29.26
CA ARG A 902 -10.34 31.02 -28.87
C ARG A 902 -10.39 29.77 -29.73
N ASP A 903 -10.28 29.89 -31.06
CA ASP A 903 -10.25 28.73 -31.97
C ASP A 903 -9.05 27.82 -31.69
N LEU A 904 -7.88 28.38 -31.38
CA LEU A 904 -6.69 27.63 -30.95
C LEU A 904 -6.91 26.93 -29.58
N HIS A 905 -7.62 27.56 -28.65
CA HIS A 905 -7.97 26.96 -27.37
C HIS A 905 -8.97 25.80 -27.52
N ASP A 906 -9.97 25.96 -28.37
CA ASP A 906 -10.94 24.89 -28.66
C ASP A 906 -10.24 23.70 -29.34
N LEU A 907 -9.39 23.95 -30.33
CA LEU A 907 -8.53 22.93 -30.94
C LEU A 907 -7.64 22.24 -29.89
N PHE A 908 -7.11 22.99 -28.92
CA PHE A 908 -6.29 22.42 -27.84
C PHE A 908 -7.10 21.46 -26.96
N LEU A 909 -8.37 21.78 -26.65
CA LEU A 909 -9.26 20.89 -25.92
C LEU A 909 -9.60 19.64 -26.74
N LEU A 910 -9.88 19.78 -28.03
CA LEU A 910 -10.16 18.65 -28.93
C LEU A 910 -8.95 17.73 -29.13
N ALA A 911 -7.75 18.29 -29.29
CA ALA A 911 -6.52 17.52 -29.38
C ALA A 911 -6.24 16.75 -28.08
N ASN A 912 -6.55 17.34 -26.91
CA ASN A 912 -6.47 16.63 -25.64
C ASN A 912 -7.50 15.50 -25.54
N GLU A 913 -8.72 15.70 -26.00
CA GLU A 913 -9.74 14.64 -26.02
C GLU A 913 -9.28 13.46 -26.87
N SER A 914 -8.79 13.71 -28.08
CA SER A 914 -8.28 12.64 -28.93
C SER A 914 -7.05 11.94 -28.35
N LEU A 915 -6.18 12.68 -27.65
CA LEU A 915 -5.05 12.09 -26.92
C LEU A 915 -5.50 11.13 -25.81
N VAL A 916 -6.53 11.50 -25.06
CA VAL A 916 -7.10 10.63 -24.01
C VAL A 916 -7.72 9.38 -24.64
N SER A 917 -8.50 9.53 -25.71
CA SER A 917 -9.09 8.42 -26.46
C SER A 917 -8.02 7.46 -27.02
N ALA A 918 -6.94 8.00 -27.59
CA ALA A 918 -5.82 7.22 -28.09
C ALA A 918 -5.10 6.46 -26.97
N ALA A 919 -4.87 7.11 -25.82
CA ALA A 919 -4.24 6.47 -24.67
C ALA A 919 -5.07 5.29 -24.13
N ILE A 920 -6.40 5.43 -24.08
CA ILE A 920 -7.30 4.34 -23.66
C ILE A 920 -7.20 3.16 -24.63
N LEU A 921 -7.26 3.43 -25.94
CA LEU A 921 -7.22 2.38 -26.95
C LEU A 921 -5.85 1.68 -27.03
N GLU A 922 -4.75 2.40 -26.79
CA GLU A 922 -3.40 1.82 -26.72
C GLU A 922 -3.27 0.86 -25.53
N GLN A 923 -3.82 1.21 -24.36
CA GLN A 923 -3.85 0.30 -23.21
C GLN A 923 -4.67 -0.95 -23.50
N ALA A 924 -5.81 -0.78 -24.17
CA ALA A 924 -6.60 -1.92 -24.65
C ALA A 924 -5.74 -2.79 -25.58
N ALA A 925 -5.19 -2.23 -26.67
CA ALA A 925 -4.36 -2.95 -27.63
C ALA A 925 -3.21 -3.74 -26.97
N THR A 926 -2.54 -3.12 -25.99
CA THR A 926 -1.46 -3.75 -25.22
C THR A 926 -1.97 -4.94 -24.40
N ALA A 927 -3.09 -4.76 -23.68
CA ALA A 927 -3.72 -5.85 -22.94
C ALA A 927 -4.22 -7.00 -23.85
N LEU A 928 -4.53 -6.72 -25.11
CA LEU A 928 -4.90 -7.73 -26.11
C LEU A 928 -3.71 -8.40 -26.79
N ARG A 929 -2.50 -7.85 -26.64
CA ARG A 929 -1.29 -8.22 -27.41
C ARG A 929 -1.52 -8.11 -28.93
N ASP A 930 -2.17 -7.02 -29.36
CA ASP A 930 -2.38 -6.70 -30.78
C ASP A 930 -1.38 -5.63 -31.22
N ASP A 931 -0.22 -6.06 -31.71
CA ASP A 931 0.89 -5.17 -32.11
C ASP A 931 0.49 -4.23 -33.25
N ASP A 932 -0.29 -4.72 -34.21
CA ASP A 932 -0.74 -3.91 -35.35
C ASP A 932 -1.64 -2.77 -34.87
N LEU A 933 -2.57 -3.04 -33.94
CA LEU A 933 -3.45 -2.02 -33.36
C LEU A 933 -2.65 -1.05 -32.50
N ARG A 934 -1.73 -1.56 -31.67
CA ARG A 934 -0.85 -0.75 -30.83
C ARG A 934 -0.05 0.23 -31.68
N ASP A 935 0.63 -0.25 -32.72
CA ASP A 935 1.41 0.58 -33.64
C ASP A 935 0.58 1.65 -34.34
N ALA A 936 -0.66 1.32 -34.75
CA ALA A 936 -1.57 2.29 -35.34
C ALA A 936 -1.93 3.40 -34.35
N VAL A 937 -2.31 3.03 -33.12
CA VAL A 937 -2.73 3.99 -32.08
C VAL A 937 -1.55 4.81 -31.55
N THR A 938 -0.37 4.21 -31.39
CA THR A 938 0.85 4.93 -30.98
C THR A 938 1.18 6.04 -31.99
N ARG A 939 1.10 5.77 -33.30
CA ARG A 939 1.29 6.81 -34.33
C ARG A 939 0.26 7.93 -34.24
N ILE A 940 -1.01 7.61 -33.98
CA ILE A 940 -2.07 8.61 -33.77
C ILE A 940 -1.74 9.47 -32.56
N ARG A 941 -1.38 8.85 -31.43
CA ARG A 941 -1.01 9.57 -30.21
C ARG A 941 0.18 10.52 -30.46
N GLU A 942 1.24 10.04 -31.11
CA GLU A 942 2.41 10.87 -31.45
C GLU A 942 2.03 12.10 -32.31
N HIS A 943 1.16 11.92 -33.30
CA HIS A 943 0.63 13.03 -34.09
C HIS A 943 -0.18 14.00 -33.23
N ASN A 944 -1.05 13.51 -32.36
CA ASN A 944 -1.90 14.33 -31.52
C ASN A 944 -1.10 15.09 -30.44
N GLU A 945 0.00 14.51 -29.94
CA GLU A 945 0.90 15.18 -28.99
C GLU A 945 1.57 16.38 -29.67
N ARG A 946 2.04 16.19 -30.91
CA ARG A 946 2.62 17.25 -31.73
C ARG A 946 1.59 18.33 -32.07
N GLN A 947 0.36 17.96 -32.39
CA GLN A 947 -0.76 18.90 -32.59
C GLN A 947 -1.00 19.73 -31.31
N ARG A 948 -1.10 19.08 -30.14
CA ARG A 948 -1.31 19.74 -28.83
C ARG A 948 -0.17 20.69 -28.47
N GLU A 949 1.08 20.27 -28.65
CA GLU A 949 2.25 21.11 -28.36
C GLU A 949 2.31 22.33 -29.28
N TRP A 950 2.05 22.13 -30.58
CA TRP A 950 1.95 23.22 -31.54
C TRP A 950 0.84 24.21 -31.14
N LEU A 951 -0.36 23.70 -30.79
CA LEU A 951 -1.48 24.50 -30.32
C LEU A 951 -1.13 25.30 -29.06
N PHE A 952 -0.47 24.68 -28.08
CA PHE A 952 -0.01 25.36 -26.87
C PHE A 952 0.99 26.49 -27.20
N GLY A 953 1.94 26.22 -28.10
CA GLY A 953 2.88 27.21 -28.60
C GLY A 953 2.18 28.38 -29.28
N ARG A 954 1.20 28.11 -30.15
CA ARG A 954 0.41 29.12 -30.86
C ARG A 954 -0.47 29.94 -29.90
N CYS A 955 -1.11 29.30 -28.91
CA CYS A 955 -1.82 30.00 -27.84
C CYS A 955 -0.91 30.99 -27.09
N ARG A 956 0.33 30.60 -26.74
CA ARG A 956 1.30 31.49 -26.10
C ARG A 956 1.72 32.67 -27.01
N GLN A 957 1.83 32.45 -28.31
CA GLN A 957 2.16 33.50 -29.28
C GLN A 957 0.99 34.48 -29.51
N ALA A 958 -0.26 33.98 -29.48
CA ALA A 958 -1.46 34.80 -29.63
C ALA A 958 -1.84 35.54 -28.33
N ALA A 959 -1.47 35.02 -27.15
CA ALA A 959 -1.83 35.59 -25.86
C ALA A 959 -1.46 37.08 -25.67
N PRO A 960 -0.27 37.59 -26.05
CA PRO A 960 0.06 39.02 -25.94
C PRO A 960 -0.89 39.95 -26.70
N GLN A 961 -1.48 39.49 -27.80
CA GLN A 961 -2.44 40.26 -28.60
C GLN A 961 -3.76 40.53 -27.82
N THR A 962 -4.02 39.75 -26.77
CA THR A 962 -5.20 39.87 -25.91
C THR A 962 -4.97 40.71 -24.64
N LEU A 963 -3.72 41.01 -24.30
CA LEU A 963 -3.33 41.74 -23.08
C LEU A 963 -3.22 43.26 -23.27
N VAL A 964 -3.81 43.82 -24.34
CA VAL A 964 -3.86 45.28 -24.53
C VAL A 964 -4.75 45.89 -23.45
N VAL A 965 -4.14 46.29 -22.34
CA VAL A 965 -4.74 47.18 -21.34
C VAL A 965 -4.96 48.53 -22.05
N PRO A 966 -6.19 49.07 -22.10
CA PRO A 966 -6.37 50.43 -22.61
C PRO A 966 -5.51 51.38 -21.79
N SER A 967 -4.65 52.14 -22.46
CA SER A 967 -3.93 53.27 -21.86
C SER A 967 -4.91 54.34 -21.38
#